data_AF-A0A8C6UTQ1-F1
#
_entry.id   AF-A0A8C6UTQ1-F1
#
_cell.length_a   1.000
_cell.length_b   1.000
_cell.length_c   1.000
_cell.angle_alpha   90.00
_cell.angle_beta   90.00
_cell.angle_gamma   90.00
#
_symmetry.space_group_name_H-M   'P 1'
#
loop_
_entity.id
_entity.type
_entity.pdbx_description
1 polymer ?
#
loop_
_entity_poly.entity_id
_entity_poly.type
_entity_poly.pdbx_seq_one_letter_code
_entity_poly.pdbx_strand_id
1 'polypeptide(L)'
;LKIFCVQSDKLQEQQDIISELQLLLSSPGLMGLSLDLKPRPHTAPQASIKCTSGETSARESVKGFDGVSEWSLVQAQQKIRELSVTIRIKEELIKELIKTGKDAQALNRQYCHKISSLENEAVQARQELLEAQKQLQDLERQEREISATDRNRAQECRRKIAAAQSKVQVLSQRQRDTARLANLPAQSERRVLELERSVQNMRQQQEQLQKRLRHESQQKRRLETEMQRRSHRVKELEIKNEQQQKILRIKTEEIAAFQRQRRSGSNGSVVSLEEQQKIEEQKRWLDEEMERVLEQRRGLEGLEGELTKREKIVAKKEALLQERSGLETKRLRSSQALSKDLVTLSGRIESLERELSERNGLLRSSSAQDSQQIRQEISNLRSEKDSLLKQRVELDEKLRQGNLLSPEEERTLFQLDEAIEALDAAIEYKNEAITQRQRQLRASASMLSQWEMNLMAKLSYLSASETRALLCKYFDKVVSLREEERRLQLAYAELEMQLDEQQKLVQWLENALDRTQLDTDRRLTQQQKEHERSVQLLLQQCRDQMDEGLAGRQRQYEGWIHNLHKELNHYKAANLELKGKPGGPGSNEKVTRCADDISMGRGTAQSEKPLKSRELMRELVNTPLPSTWRRSSLPTEEPAAMEELWLRAAGDVPVNHLPQMGQWGGSTSLPIVKSRRESRRPSLNVGPLTVNNSLIDVRRNPV
;
A
#
# COMPACT_ATOMS: atom_id res chain seq x y z
N LEU A 1 -10.35 -40.15 1.63
CA LEU A 1 -11.70 -40.22 1.01
C LEU A 1 -12.53 -39.01 1.42
N LYS A 2 -13.53 -39.04 2.31
CA LYS A 2 -14.46 -37.90 2.52
C LYS A 2 -13.80 -36.51 2.70
N ILE A 3 -12.75 -36.36 3.52
CA ILE A 3 -12.01 -35.08 3.67
C ILE A 3 -11.32 -34.66 2.36
N PHE A 4 -10.80 -35.62 1.60
CA PHE A 4 -10.18 -35.41 0.29
C PHE A 4 -11.19 -34.97 -0.77
N CYS A 5 -12.42 -35.49 -0.72
CA CYS A 5 -13.52 -34.98 -1.54
C CYS A 5 -13.79 -33.51 -1.19
N VAL A 6 -14.07 -33.20 0.09
CA VAL A 6 -14.34 -31.82 0.53
C VAL A 6 -13.21 -30.83 0.19
N GLN A 7 -11.94 -31.25 0.24
CA GLN A 7 -10.82 -30.42 -0.22
C GLN A 7 -10.73 -30.30 -1.75
N SER A 8 -11.09 -31.34 -2.50
CA SER A 8 -11.20 -31.29 -3.96
C SER A 8 -12.35 -30.37 -4.40
N ASP A 9 -13.50 -30.47 -3.74
CA ASP A 9 -14.69 -29.65 -3.99
C ASP A 9 -14.36 -28.16 -3.71
N LYS A 10 -13.67 -27.87 -2.60
CA LYS A 10 -13.23 -26.51 -2.23
C LYS A 10 -12.15 -25.96 -3.15
N LEU A 11 -11.30 -26.82 -3.74
CA LEU A 11 -10.33 -26.42 -4.76
C LEU A 11 -11.02 -26.13 -6.09
N GLN A 12 -11.99 -26.96 -6.50
CA GLN A 12 -12.77 -26.74 -7.73
C GLN A 12 -13.55 -25.41 -7.64
N GLU A 13 -14.23 -25.16 -6.52
CA GLU A 13 -14.92 -23.89 -6.23
C GLU A 13 -14.00 -22.67 -6.35
N GLN A 14 -12.73 -22.78 -5.94
CA GLN A 14 -11.73 -21.72 -6.15
C GLN A 14 -11.23 -21.64 -7.61
N GLN A 15 -11.09 -22.77 -8.29
CA GLN A 15 -10.70 -22.84 -9.70
C GLN A 15 -11.77 -22.19 -10.61
N ASP A 16 -13.05 -22.42 -10.29
CA ASP A 16 -14.20 -21.89 -11.01
C ASP A 16 -14.31 -20.38 -10.82
N ILE A 17 -14.19 -19.87 -9.58
CA ILE A 17 -14.14 -18.42 -9.30
C ILE A 17 -12.96 -17.74 -10.02
N ILE A 18 -11.79 -18.37 -10.07
CA ILE A 18 -10.63 -17.84 -10.82
C ILE A 18 -10.93 -17.79 -12.33
N SER A 19 -11.64 -18.78 -12.86
CA SER A 19 -12.02 -18.85 -14.28
C SER A 19 -13.08 -17.79 -14.63
N GLU A 20 -14.04 -17.56 -13.75
CA GLU A 20 -15.07 -16.52 -13.88
C GLU A 20 -14.46 -15.11 -13.84
N LEU A 21 -13.53 -14.86 -12.91
CA LEU A 21 -12.75 -13.61 -12.86
C LEU A 21 -11.87 -13.41 -14.11
N GLN A 22 -11.31 -14.48 -14.67
CA GLN A 22 -10.56 -14.41 -15.92
C GLN A 22 -11.47 -14.10 -17.13
N LEU A 23 -12.70 -14.63 -17.18
CA LEU A 23 -13.71 -14.29 -18.19
C LEU A 23 -14.10 -12.81 -18.14
N LEU A 24 -14.33 -12.27 -16.94
CA LEU A 24 -14.62 -10.84 -16.73
C LEU A 24 -13.46 -9.93 -17.16
N LEU A 25 -12.21 -10.36 -16.96
CA LEU A 25 -11.02 -9.63 -17.37
C LEU A 25 -10.67 -9.77 -18.87
N SER A 26 -11.24 -10.77 -19.57
CA SER A 26 -10.85 -11.13 -20.95
C SER A 26 -11.87 -10.70 -22.02
N SER A 27 -12.78 -9.77 -21.71
CA SER A 27 -13.86 -9.33 -22.62
C SER A 27 -13.59 -7.94 -23.25
N PRO A 28 -13.01 -7.86 -24.47
CA PRO A 28 -12.68 -6.59 -25.12
C PRO A 28 -13.87 -6.03 -25.92
N GLY A 29 -14.97 -5.65 -25.25
CA GLY A 29 -16.13 -5.13 -25.98
C GLY A 29 -17.42 -4.91 -25.19
N LEU A 30 -17.41 -4.07 -24.15
CA LEU A 30 -18.64 -3.63 -23.47
C LEU A 30 -18.73 -2.11 -23.21
N MET A 31 -18.14 -1.31 -24.10
CA MET A 31 -18.40 0.13 -24.22
C MET A 31 -19.75 0.37 -24.91
N GLY A 32 -20.87 0.11 -24.22
CA GLY A 32 -22.18 0.16 -24.89
C GLY A 32 -23.43 -0.24 -24.10
N LEU A 33 -23.54 0.06 -22.80
CA LEU A 33 -24.81 -0.04 -22.07
C LEU A 33 -25.21 1.32 -21.49
N SER A 34 -25.97 2.08 -22.29
CA SER A 34 -26.59 3.32 -21.84
C SER A 34 -27.74 3.00 -20.87
N LEU A 35 -27.57 3.35 -19.59
CA LEU A 35 -28.66 3.31 -18.61
C LEU A 35 -29.64 4.44 -18.90
N ASP A 36 -30.66 4.16 -19.71
CA ASP A 36 -31.70 5.11 -20.19
C ASP A 36 -32.66 5.53 -19.05
N LEU A 37 -32.13 6.22 -18.02
CA LEU A 37 -32.86 6.79 -16.89
C LEU A 37 -33.64 8.04 -17.31
N LYS A 38 -34.65 7.78 -18.14
CA LYS A 38 -35.53 8.73 -18.83
C LYS A 38 -36.30 9.64 -17.85
N PRO A 39 -35.98 10.94 -17.73
CA PRO A 39 -36.79 11.88 -16.96
C PRO A 39 -38.08 12.20 -17.71
N ARG A 40 -39.22 12.29 -17.01
CA ARG A 40 -40.46 12.79 -17.63
C ARG A 40 -40.36 14.31 -17.88
N PRO A 41 -40.89 14.84 -18.99
CA PRO A 41 -40.91 16.27 -19.23
C PRO A 41 -41.90 16.95 -18.28
N HIS A 42 -41.46 18.03 -17.61
CA HIS A 42 -42.33 18.91 -16.84
C HIS A 42 -42.65 20.17 -17.65
N THR A 43 -43.86 20.22 -18.21
CA THR A 43 -44.36 21.37 -18.97
C THR A 43 -44.83 22.47 -18.02
N ALA A 44 -44.14 23.60 -17.98
CA ALA A 44 -44.56 24.83 -17.31
C ALA A 44 -44.16 26.05 -18.16
N PRO A 45 -44.93 27.16 -18.14
CA PRO A 45 -44.90 28.14 -19.22
C PRO A 45 -43.74 29.15 -19.14
N GLN A 46 -43.32 29.64 -20.31
CA GLN A 46 -42.40 30.77 -20.43
C GLN A 46 -43.06 32.06 -19.92
N ALA A 47 -42.42 32.72 -18.95
CA ALA A 47 -42.69 34.11 -18.58
C ALA A 47 -41.42 34.95 -18.83
N SER A 48 -41.58 36.10 -19.51
CA SER A 48 -40.45 36.88 -20.00
C SER A 48 -39.64 37.54 -18.88
N ILE A 49 -38.42 37.05 -18.63
CA ILE A 49 -37.42 37.71 -17.77
C ILE A 49 -36.35 38.34 -18.66
N LYS A 50 -36.17 39.67 -18.53
CA LYS A 50 -35.13 40.41 -19.24
C LYS A 50 -33.76 40.04 -18.69
N CYS A 51 -32.88 39.48 -19.52
CA CYS A 51 -31.52 39.12 -19.11
C CYS A 51 -30.63 40.37 -18.89
N THR A 52 -30.58 40.89 -17.67
CA THR A 52 -29.41 41.62 -17.17
C THR A 52 -28.31 40.60 -16.84
N SER A 53 -27.50 40.25 -17.84
CA SER A 53 -26.42 39.26 -17.71
C SER A 53 -25.12 39.91 -17.24
N GLY A 54 -24.53 39.40 -16.16
CA GLY A 54 -23.23 39.84 -15.65
C GLY A 54 -22.84 39.25 -14.29
N GLU A 55 -23.74 39.26 -13.31
CA GLU A 55 -23.36 39.12 -11.89
C GLU A 55 -23.86 37.84 -11.18
N THR A 56 -24.77 37.06 -11.78
CA THR A 56 -25.40 35.90 -11.11
C THR A 56 -24.52 34.64 -11.10
N SER A 57 -23.91 34.29 -12.24
CA SER A 57 -23.10 33.07 -12.40
C SER A 57 -21.99 32.93 -11.36
N ALA A 58 -21.28 34.02 -11.05
CA ALA A 58 -20.21 34.05 -10.05
C ALA A 58 -20.66 33.70 -8.63
N ARG A 59 -21.97 33.79 -8.33
CA ARG A 59 -22.53 33.54 -6.99
C ARG A 59 -22.91 32.07 -6.76
N GLU A 60 -23.07 31.28 -7.82
CA GLU A 60 -23.44 29.86 -7.74
C GLU A 60 -22.20 28.96 -7.77
N SER A 61 -21.17 29.28 -8.56
CA SER A 61 -19.88 28.56 -8.56
C SER A 61 -19.22 28.51 -7.18
N VAL A 62 -19.36 29.57 -6.37
CA VAL A 62 -18.81 29.63 -4.99
C VAL A 62 -19.50 28.61 -4.06
N LYS A 63 -20.79 28.29 -4.29
CA LYS A 63 -21.51 27.30 -3.49
C LYS A 63 -21.11 25.85 -3.81
N GLY A 64 -20.70 25.55 -5.05
CA GLY A 64 -20.21 24.22 -5.43
C GLY A 64 -18.91 23.85 -4.69
N PHE A 65 -18.02 24.83 -4.50
CA PHE A 65 -16.69 24.60 -3.93
C PHE A 65 -16.70 24.24 -2.42
N ASP A 66 -17.64 24.81 -1.66
CA ASP A 66 -17.81 24.50 -0.23
C ASP A 66 -18.31 23.06 -0.01
N GLY A 67 -19.28 22.62 -0.83
CA GLY A 67 -19.92 21.30 -0.69
C GLY A 67 -18.98 20.11 -0.93
N VAL A 68 -18.12 20.20 -1.96
CA VAL A 68 -17.11 19.16 -2.25
C VAL A 68 -16.10 19.05 -1.10
N SER A 69 -15.67 20.20 -0.56
CA SER A 69 -14.73 20.29 0.56
C SER A 69 -15.30 19.68 1.84
N GLU A 70 -16.57 19.95 2.14
CA GLU A 70 -17.24 19.46 3.35
C GLU A 70 -17.57 17.96 3.28
N TRP A 71 -17.95 17.45 2.11
CA TRP A 71 -18.17 16.01 1.90
C TRP A 71 -16.87 15.20 2.04
N SER A 72 -15.76 15.70 1.48
CA SER A 72 -14.42 15.13 1.67
C SER A 72 -14.01 15.08 3.15
N LEU A 73 -14.28 16.15 3.91
CA LEU A 73 -14.01 16.22 5.35
C LEU A 73 -14.78 15.14 6.14
N VAL A 74 -16.06 14.90 5.81
CA VAL A 74 -16.89 13.85 6.43
C VAL A 74 -16.40 12.45 6.06
N GLN A 75 -16.02 12.23 4.80
CA GLN A 75 -15.42 10.98 4.34
C GLN A 75 -14.11 10.68 5.08
N ALA A 76 -13.20 11.66 5.20
CA ALA A 76 -11.94 11.50 5.89
C ALA A 76 -12.14 11.14 7.38
N GLN A 77 -13.10 11.78 8.06
CA GLN A 77 -13.49 11.41 9.41
C GLN A 77 -14.02 9.98 9.51
N GLN A 78 -14.86 9.54 8.56
CA GLN A 78 -15.37 8.18 8.52
C GLN A 78 -14.25 7.16 8.31
N LYS A 79 -13.34 7.38 7.36
CA LYS A 79 -12.18 6.51 7.12
C LYS A 79 -11.25 6.41 8.35
N ILE A 80 -11.06 7.50 9.09
CA ILE A 80 -10.34 7.51 10.38
C ILE A 80 -11.05 6.63 11.43
N ARG A 81 -12.38 6.70 11.55
CA ARG A 81 -13.17 5.84 12.45
C ARG A 81 -13.07 4.37 12.03
N GLU A 82 -13.17 4.10 10.74
CA GLU A 82 -13.14 2.75 10.19
C GLU A 82 -11.79 2.06 10.40
N LEU A 83 -10.68 2.75 10.13
CA LEU A 83 -9.32 2.31 10.47
C LEU A 83 -9.18 2.07 11.98
N SER A 84 -9.75 2.93 12.83
CA SER A 84 -9.69 2.77 14.30
C SER A 84 -10.30 1.44 14.78
N VAL A 85 -11.41 1.00 14.17
CA VAL A 85 -12.06 -0.27 14.48
C VAL A 85 -11.19 -1.44 14.02
N THR A 86 -10.71 -1.40 12.77
CA THR A 86 -9.88 -2.48 12.20
C THR A 86 -8.55 -2.65 12.93
N ILE A 87 -7.91 -1.54 13.34
CA ILE A 87 -6.73 -1.53 14.22
C ILE A 87 -7.01 -2.28 15.52
N ARG A 88 -8.10 -1.94 16.24
CA ARG A 88 -8.44 -2.59 17.54
C ARG A 88 -8.63 -4.11 17.39
N ILE A 89 -9.39 -4.54 16.38
CA ILE A 89 -9.67 -5.98 16.16
C ILE A 89 -8.36 -6.75 15.88
N LYS A 90 -7.44 -6.17 15.11
CA LYS A 90 -6.10 -6.76 14.86
C LYS A 90 -5.20 -6.73 16.09
N GLU A 91 -5.21 -5.65 16.89
CA GLU A 91 -4.47 -5.58 18.16
C GLU A 91 -4.96 -6.61 19.20
N GLU A 92 -6.25 -6.93 19.21
CA GLU A 92 -6.78 -8.01 20.03
C GLU A 92 -6.37 -9.40 19.50
N LEU A 93 -6.44 -9.63 18.18
CA LEU A 93 -5.98 -10.87 17.57
C LEU A 93 -4.47 -11.11 17.82
N ILE A 94 -3.65 -10.05 17.80
CA ILE A 94 -2.22 -10.13 18.18
C ILE A 94 -2.07 -10.58 19.65
N LYS A 95 -2.86 -10.04 20.58
CA LYS A 95 -2.84 -10.45 22.00
C LYS A 95 -3.28 -11.90 22.18
N GLU A 96 -4.31 -12.33 21.45
CA GLU A 96 -4.80 -13.71 21.41
C GLU A 96 -3.67 -14.65 20.90
N LEU A 97 -3.09 -14.38 19.73
CA LEU A 97 -1.97 -15.14 19.13
C LEU A 97 -0.73 -15.23 20.02
N ILE A 98 -0.33 -14.13 20.68
CA ILE A 98 0.82 -14.12 21.60
C ILE A 98 0.54 -14.98 22.84
N LYS A 99 -0.71 -15.02 23.33
CA LYS A 99 -1.08 -15.90 24.44
C LYS A 99 -1.03 -17.37 23.99
N THR A 100 -1.72 -17.71 22.91
CA THR A 100 -1.78 -19.08 22.38
C THR A 100 -0.39 -19.61 22.02
N GLY A 101 0.48 -18.78 21.44
CA GLY A 101 1.87 -19.13 21.16
C GLY A 101 2.66 -19.51 22.42
N LYS A 102 2.47 -18.79 23.53
CA LYS A 102 3.08 -19.12 24.83
C LYS A 102 2.48 -20.38 25.45
N ASP A 103 1.17 -20.55 25.41
CA ASP A 103 0.48 -21.77 25.91
C ASP A 103 0.90 -23.02 25.09
N ALA A 104 1.02 -22.90 23.77
CA ALA A 104 1.54 -23.93 22.88
C ALA A 104 3.02 -24.23 23.14
N GLN A 105 3.85 -23.20 23.38
CA GLN A 105 5.26 -23.39 23.74
C GLN A 105 5.42 -24.08 25.10
N ALA A 106 4.58 -23.76 26.09
CA ALA A 106 4.57 -24.42 27.39
C ALA A 106 4.17 -25.90 27.29
N LEU A 107 3.09 -26.19 26.56
CA LEU A 107 2.68 -27.57 26.25
C LEU A 107 3.77 -28.33 25.50
N ASN A 108 4.37 -27.72 24.47
CA ASN A 108 5.44 -28.35 23.70
C ASN A 108 6.67 -28.67 24.59
N ARG A 109 7.04 -27.80 25.54
CA ARG A 109 8.08 -28.11 26.53
C ARG A 109 7.71 -29.33 27.37
N GLN A 110 6.47 -29.45 27.85
CA GLN A 110 6.00 -30.61 28.62
C GLN A 110 6.06 -31.89 27.76
N TYR A 111 5.57 -31.84 26.51
CA TYR A 111 5.66 -32.96 25.57
C TYR A 111 7.11 -33.36 25.27
N CYS A 112 8.04 -32.42 25.06
CA CYS A 112 9.47 -32.71 24.86
C CYS A 112 10.10 -33.42 26.07
N HIS A 113 9.79 -33.01 27.30
CA HIS A 113 10.25 -33.71 28.50
C HIS A 113 9.67 -35.14 28.57
N LYS A 114 8.37 -35.32 28.30
CA LYS A 114 7.78 -36.66 28.36
C LYS A 114 8.24 -37.57 27.22
N ILE A 115 8.55 -37.02 26.04
CA ILE A 115 9.17 -37.75 24.93
C ILE A 115 10.59 -38.15 25.30
N SER A 116 11.41 -37.25 25.84
CA SER A 116 12.77 -37.58 26.31
C SER A 116 12.75 -38.72 27.35
N SER A 117 11.77 -38.71 28.26
CA SER A 117 11.51 -39.82 29.20
C SER A 117 11.14 -41.12 28.47
N LEU A 118 10.22 -41.09 27.51
CA LEU A 118 9.80 -42.28 26.75
C LEU A 118 10.88 -42.79 25.79
N GLU A 119 11.77 -41.93 25.31
CA GLU A 119 12.92 -42.27 24.49
C GLU A 119 13.99 -42.94 25.35
N ASN A 120 14.27 -42.44 26.56
CA ASN A 120 15.13 -43.13 27.54
C ASN A 120 14.55 -44.50 27.94
N GLU A 121 13.25 -44.58 28.27
CA GLU A 121 12.53 -45.85 28.50
C GLU A 121 12.63 -46.81 27.28
N ALA A 122 12.75 -46.29 26.06
CA ALA A 122 12.89 -47.08 24.84
C ALA A 122 14.33 -47.44 24.49
N VAL A 123 15.33 -46.65 24.90
CA VAL A 123 16.75 -46.99 24.81
C VAL A 123 17.10 -48.08 25.82
N GLN A 124 16.61 -47.97 27.06
CA GLN A 124 16.72 -49.03 28.08
C GLN A 124 16.08 -50.33 27.59
N ALA A 125 14.83 -50.29 27.11
CA ALA A 125 14.17 -51.48 26.55
C ALA A 125 14.84 -52.04 25.27
N ARG A 126 15.67 -51.25 24.56
CA ARG A 126 16.53 -51.76 23.46
C ARG A 126 17.82 -52.40 23.99
N GLN A 127 18.40 -51.88 25.07
CA GLN A 127 19.57 -52.45 25.74
C GLN A 127 19.22 -53.80 26.38
N GLU A 128 18.14 -53.85 27.17
CA GLU A 128 17.55 -55.08 27.71
C GLU A 128 17.26 -56.12 26.61
N LEU A 129 16.75 -55.66 25.45
CA LEU A 129 16.49 -56.52 24.30
C LEU A 129 17.77 -57.04 23.64
N LEU A 130 18.83 -56.24 23.56
CA LEU A 130 20.14 -56.66 23.03
C LEU A 130 20.85 -57.62 23.98
N GLU A 131 20.71 -57.43 25.28
CA GLU A 131 21.20 -58.34 26.33
C GLU A 131 20.43 -59.66 26.32
N ALA A 132 19.10 -59.60 26.26
CA ALA A 132 18.25 -60.78 26.09
C ALA A 132 18.52 -61.49 24.75
N GLN A 133 18.83 -60.77 23.67
CA GLN A 133 19.25 -61.36 22.39
C GLN A 133 20.63 -62.02 22.46
N LYS A 134 21.60 -61.44 23.21
CA LYS A 134 22.89 -62.11 23.48
C LYS A 134 22.66 -63.40 24.28
N GLN A 135 21.91 -63.33 25.39
CA GLN A 135 21.57 -64.50 26.19
C GLN A 135 20.85 -65.57 25.34
N LEU A 136 19.96 -65.16 24.43
CA LEU A 136 19.33 -66.08 23.46
C LEU A 136 20.37 -66.71 22.53
N GLN A 137 21.30 -65.92 21.97
CA GLN A 137 22.37 -66.45 21.10
C GLN A 137 23.38 -67.32 21.83
N ASP A 138 23.67 -67.06 23.10
CA ASP A 138 24.58 -67.86 23.92
C ASP A 138 23.92 -69.18 24.35
N LEU A 139 22.60 -69.18 24.56
CA LEU A 139 21.79 -70.40 24.66
C LEU A 139 21.71 -71.14 23.31
N GLU A 140 21.43 -70.48 22.19
CA GLU A 140 21.44 -71.05 20.82
C GLU A 140 22.85 -71.58 20.44
N ARG A 141 23.94 -71.10 21.06
CA ARG A 141 25.30 -71.65 20.95
C ARG A 141 25.52 -72.90 21.81
N GLN A 142 24.84 -73.01 22.94
CA GLN A 142 24.77 -74.24 23.76
C GLN A 142 23.79 -75.28 23.17
N GLU A 143 22.81 -74.85 22.35
CA GLU A 143 21.74 -75.66 21.73
C GLU A 143 22.21 -76.64 20.63
N ARG A 144 23.43 -77.18 20.74
CA ARG A 144 23.84 -78.37 19.94
C ARG A 144 23.21 -79.66 20.46
N GLU A 145 22.64 -79.64 21.66
CA GLU A 145 21.83 -80.72 22.24
C GLU A 145 20.47 -80.14 22.68
N ILE A 146 19.38 -80.89 22.48
CA ILE A 146 18.04 -80.32 22.22
C ILE A 146 17.05 -80.57 23.36
N SER A 147 16.33 -79.51 23.79
CA SER A 147 15.17 -79.61 24.68
C SER A 147 13.92 -78.92 24.08
N ALA A 148 12.73 -79.44 24.39
CA ALA A 148 11.47 -78.84 23.96
C ALA A 148 11.10 -77.55 24.72
N THR A 149 11.58 -77.40 25.96
CA THR A 149 11.33 -76.21 26.79
C THR A 149 12.07 -74.98 26.30
N ASP A 150 13.23 -75.15 25.66
CA ASP A 150 14.05 -74.02 25.21
C ASP A 150 13.53 -73.40 23.90
N ARG A 151 12.92 -74.21 23.02
CA ARG A 151 12.14 -73.67 21.89
C ARG A 151 11.01 -72.74 22.32
N ASN A 152 10.33 -73.04 23.43
CA ASN A 152 9.30 -72.15 23.98
C ASN A 152 9.91 -70.84 24.52
N ARG A 153 11.04 -70.91 25.24
CA ARG A 153 11.78 -69.72 25.71
C ARG A 153 12.27 -68.85 24.55
N ALA A 154 12.84 -69.46 23.51
CA ALA A 154 13.28 -68.76 22.30
C ALA A 154 12.10 -68.10 21.56
N GLN A 155 10.96 -68.79 21.44
CA GLN A 155 9.75 -68.22 20.83
C GLN A 155 9.15 -67.08 21.68
N GLU A 156 9.23 -67.17 23.01
CA GLU A 156 8.83 -66.09 23.92
C GLU A 156 9.73 -64.85 23.77
N CYS A 157 11.06 -65.03 23.71
CA CYS A 157 11.99 -63.94 23.42
C CYS A 157 11.75 -63.32 22.03
N ARG A 158 11.46 -64.12 21.00
CA ARG A 158 11.05 -63.62 19.67
C ARG A 158 9.77 -62.78 19.73
N ARG A 159 8.80 -63.13 20.60
CA ARG A 159 7.61 -62.29 20.87
C ARG A 159 7.97 -60.99 21.60
N LYS A 160 8.87 -61.03 22.59
CA LYS A 160 9.36 -59.82 23.29
C LYS A 160 10.08 -58.86 22.33
N ILE A 161 10.89 -59.38 21.41
CA ILE A 161 11.55 -58.61 20.36
C ILE A 161 10.54 -57.90 19.46
N ALA A 162 9.53 -58.61 18.95
CA ALA A 162 8.48 -58.02 18.11
C ALA A 162 7.66 -56.95 18.84
N ALA A 163 7.34 -57.16 20.13
CA ALA A 163 6.64 -56.18 20.96
C ALA A 163 7.46 -54.90 21.16
N ALA A 164 8.77 -55.02 21.42
CA ALA A 164 9.67 -53.87 21.56
C ALA A 164 9.86 -53.10 20.24
N GLN A 165 9.95 -53.80 19.10
CA GLN A 165 9.99 -53.17 17.78
C GLN A 165 8.72 -52.36 17.49
N SER A 166 7.55 -52.89 17.84
CA SER A 166 6.27 -52.17 17.74
C SER A 166 6.23 -50.92 18.66
N LYS A 167 6.66 -51.06 19.93
CA LYS A 167 6.80 -49.93 20.88
C LYS A 167 7.69 -48.82 20.31
N VAL A 168 8.83 -49.18 19.71
CA VAL A 168 9.75 -48.26 19.02
C VAL A 168 9.08 -47.55 17.84
N GLN A 169 8.31 -48.27 17.01
CA GLN A 169 7.64 -47.67 15.85
C GLN A 169 6.60 -46.62 16.28
N VAL A 170 5.76 -46.93 17.28
CA VAL A 170 4.76 -46.02 17.85
C VAL A 170 5.40 -44.76 18.44
N LEU A 171 6.52 -44.91 19.16
CA LEU A 171 7.26 -43.77 19.70
C LEU A 171 7.88 -42.90 18.59
N SER A 172 8.44 -43.52 17.54
CA SER A 172 8.95 -42.77 16.37
C SER A 172 7.86 -41.97 15.66
N GLN A 173 6.60 -42.43 15.69
CA GLN A 173 5.50 -41.68 15.11
C GLN A 173 5.09 -40.50 16.00
N ARG A 174 4.93 -40.71 17.32
CA ARG A 174 4.70 -39.62 18.28
C ARG A 174 5.76 -38.53 18.21
N GLN A 175 7.03 -38.90 18.03
CA GLN A 175 8.13 -37.95 17.85
C GLN A 175 7.90 -37.02 16.64
N ARG A 176 7.47 -37.56 15.49
CA ARG A 176 7.14 -36.76 14.29
C ARG A 176 5.93 -35.84 14.51
N ASP A 177 4.91 -36.34 15.21
CA ASP A 177 3.69 -35.57 15.44
C ASP A 177 3.91 -34.42 16.44
N THR A 178 4.74 -34.60 17.48
CA THR A 178 5.17 -33.49 18.34
C THR A 178 6.15 -32.55 17.64
N ALA A 179 7.02 -33.03 16.74
CA ALA A 179 7.83 -32.14 15.90
C ALA A 179 6.97 -31.21 15.01
N ARG A 180 5.75 -31.62 14.64
CA ARG A 180 4.77 -30.74 13.98
C ARG A 180 4.18 -29.72 14.95
N LEU A 181 3.78 -30.13 16.15
CA LEU A 181 3.31 -29.20 17.21
C LEU A 181 4.36 -28.14 17.56
N ALA A 182 5.65 -28.51 17.55
CA ALA A 182 6.76 -27.60 17.81
C ALA A 182 6.90 -26.45 16.79
N ASN A 183 6.29 -26.55 15.60
CA ASN A 183 6.28 -25.48 14.61
C ASN A 183 5.13 -24.46 14.80
N LEU A 184 4.10 -24.77 15.60
CA LEU A 184 2.96 -23.87 15.82
C LEU A 184 3.36 -22.50 16.44
N PRO A 185 4.24 -22.42 17.47
CA PRO A 185 4.69 -21.13 17.98
C PRO A 185 5.46 -20.30 16.95
N ALA A 186 6.32 -20.93 16.13
CA ALA A 186 7.04 -20.25 15.07
C ALA A 186 6.13 -19.76 13.93
N GLN A 187 4.96 -20.38 13.75
CA GLN A 187 3.92 -19.92 12.82
C GLN A 187 3.14 -18.72 13.40
N SER A 188 2.77 -18.75 14.69
CA SER A 188 2.06 -17.61 15.30
C SER A 188 2.97 -16.39 15.48
N GLU A 189 4.25 -16.56 15.80
CA GLU A 189 5.25 -15.47 15.82
C GLU A 189 5.35 -14.74 14.48
N ARG A 190 5.42 -15.48 13.35
CA ARG A 190 5.41 -14.88 12.00
C ARG A 190 4.10 -14.12 11.76
N ARG A 191 2.96 -14.69 12.15
CA ARG A 191 1.65 -14.06 11.93
C ARG A 191 1.46 -12.79 12.77
N VAL A 192 2.01 -12.76 13.99
CA VAL A 192 2.07 -11.56 14.84
C VAL A 192 2.87 -10.46 14.14
N LEU A 193 4.08 -10.73 13.64
CA LEU A 193 4.90 -9.75 12.93
C LEU A 193 4.24 -9.18 11.66
N GLU A 194 3.47 -10.01 10.94
CA GLU A 194 2.66 -9.57 9.79
C GLU A 194 1.52 -8.63 10.22
N LEU A 195 0.78 -8.99 11.27
CA LEU A 195 -0.33 -8.19 11.80
C LEU A 195 0.15 -6.89 12.45
N GLU A 196 1.28 -6.90 13.16
CA GLU A 196 1.92 -5.71 13.73
C GLU A 196 2.34 -4.72 12.63
N ARG A 197 2.93 -5.22 11.53
CA ARG A 197 3.23 -4.38 10.35
C ARG A 197 1.97 -3.82 9.70
N SER A 198 0.91 -4.61 9.60
CA SER A 198 -0.40 -4.15 9.09
C SER A 198 -0.99 -3.05 9.97
N VAL A 199 -1.00 -3.24 11.30
CA VAL A 199 -1.47 -2.25 12.28
C VAL A 199 -0.63 -0.97 12.23
N GLN A 200 0.69 -1.08 12.13
CA GLN A 200 1.56 0.10 12.06
C GLN A 200 1.35 0.90 10.76
N ASN A 201 1.14 0.24 9.62
CA ASN A 201 0.78 0.90 8.36
C ASN A 201 -0.57 1.62 8.46
N MET A 202 -1.60 0.97 9.03
CA MET A 202 -2.91 1.60 9.25
C MET A 202 -2.83 2.79 10.23
N ARG A 203 -2.03 2.70 11.29
CA ARG A 203 -1.77 3.81 12.22
C ARG A 203 -1.12 5.00 11.51
N GLN A 204 -0.15 4.77 10.62
CA GLN A 204 0.47 5.82 9.80
C GLN A 204 -0.55 6.47 8.86
N GLN A 205 -1.37 5.68 8.16
CA GLN A 205 -2.46 6.21 7.31
C GLN A 205 -3.46 7.04 8.13
N GLN A 206 -3.87 6.55 9.31
CA GLN A 206 -4.76 7.25 10.21
C GLN A 206 -4.16 8.59 10.69
N GLU A 207 -2.87 8.60 11.03
CA GLU A 207 -2.16 9.83 11.45
C GLU A 207 -2.03 10.83 10.29
N GLN A 208 -1.75 10.37 9.07
CA GLN A 208 -1.72 11.20 7.87
C GLN A 208 -3.10 11.83 7.57
N LEU A 209 -4.18 11.05 7.65
CA LEU A 209 -5.55 11.55 7.50
C LEU A 209 -5.89 12.57 8.60
N GLN A 210 -5.55 12.30 9.87
CA GLN A 210 -5.73 13.28 10.95
C GLN A 210 -4.90 14.55 10.75
N LYS A 211 -3.69 14.46 10.18
CA LYS A 211 -2.87 15.62 9.84
C LYS A 211 -3.54 16.45 8.74
N ARG A 212 -4.01 15.84 7.65
CA ARG A 212 -4.76 16.54 6.58
C ARG A 212 -6.02 17.24 7.13
N LEU A 213 -6.86 16.50 7.87
CA LEU A 213 -8.08 17.01 8.50
C LEU A 213 -7.83 18.24 9.40
N ARG A 214 -6.70 18.26 10.14
CA ARG A 214 -6.29 19.43 10.96
C ARG A 214 -5.88 20.62 10.09
N HIS A 215 -5.19 20.42 8.97
CA HIS A 215 -4.82 21.50 8.05
C HIS A 215 -6.05 22.07 7.34
N GLU A 216 -6.93 21.21 6.80
CA GLU A 216 -8.21 21.60 6.18
C GLU A 216 -9.09 22.38 7.16
N SER A 217 -9.24 21.90 8.40
CA SER A 217 -9.99 22.60 9.45
C SER A 217 -9.38 23.96 9.85
N GLN A 218 -8.06 24.13 9.73
CA GLN A 218 -7.41 25.44 9.92
C GLN A 218 -7.57 26.33 8.68
N GLN A 219 -7.52 25.76 7.48
CA GLN A 219 -7.68 26.48 6.22
C GLN A 219 -9.12 26.99 6.04
N LYS A 220 -10.14 26.17 6.30
CA LYS A 220 -11.55 26.59 6.34
C LYS A 220 -11.73 27.78 7.29
N ARG A 221 -11.22 27.70 8.53
CA ARG A 221 -11.25 28.83 9.49
C ARG A 221 -10.52 30.08 9.03
N ARG A 222 -9.37 29.96 8.35
CA ARG A 222 -8.68 31.14 7.75
C ARG A 222 -9.56 31.78 6.68
N LEU A 223 -10.04 30.99 5.73
CA LEU A 223 -10.89 31.43 4.62
C LEU A 223 -12.22 32.02 5.11
N GLU A 224 -12.85 31.46 6.15
CA GLU A 224 -14.03 32.01 6.81
C GLU A 224 -13.77 33.43 7.34
N THR A 225 -12.64 33.67 8.03
CA THR A 225 -12.31 35.04 8.49
C THR A 225 -11.98 35.99 7.35
N GLU A 226 -11.37 35.51 6.25
CA GLU A 226 -11.16 36.34 5.06
C GLU A 226 -12.47 36.67 4.35
N MET A 227 -13.38 35.69 4.20
CA MET A 227 -14.71 35.89 3.64
C MET A 227 -15.50 36.90 4.47
N GLN A 228 -15.43 36.83 5.80
CA GLN A 228 -16.03 37.84 6.69
C GLN A 228 -15.44 39.24 6.42
N ARG A 229 -14.12 39.41 6.42
CA ARG A 229 -13.45 40.70 6.11
C ARG A 229 -13.86 41.23 4.72
N ARG A 230 -13.88 40.37 3.70
CA ARG A 230 -14.31 40.71 2.33
C ARG A 230 -15.80 41.09 2.30
N SER A 231 -16.67 40.38 3.03
CA SER A 231 -18.10 40.69 3.15
C SER A 231 -18.35 42.07 3.79
N HIS A 232 -17.60 42.43 4.83
CA HIS A 232 -17.64 43.78 5.40
C HIS A 232 -17.17 44.84 4.39
N ARG A 233 -16.06 44.59 3.67
CA ARG A 233 -15.53 45.51 2.66
C ARG A 233 -16.44 45.67 1.44
N VAL A 234 -17.14 44.62 1.01
CA VAL A 234 -18.15 44.70 -0.05
C VAL A 234 -19.29 45.62 0.39
N LYS A 235 -19.82 45.47 1.61
CA LYS A 235 -20.87 46.36 2.15
C LYS A 235 -20.44 47.84 2.21
N GLU A 236 -19.19 48.11 2.60
CA GLU A 236 -18.63 49.47 2.55
C GLU A 236 -18.57 50.05 1.12
N LEU A 237 -18.33 49.21 0.11
CA LEU A 237 -18.21 49.61 -1.29
C LEU A 237 -19.58 49.72 -1.97
N GLU A 238 -20.55 48.85 -1.63
CA GLU A 238 -21.94 48.94 -2.05
C GLU A 238 -22.55 50.30 -1.65
N ILE A 239 -22.40 50.69 -0.38
CA ILE A 239 -22.87 51.98 0.15
C ILE A 239 -22.25 53.17 -0.61
N LYS A 240 -20.96 53.09 -0.96
CA LYS A 240 -20.25 54.14 -1.73
C LYS A 240 -20.67 54.17 -3.20
N ASN A 241 -20.92 53.01 -3.81
CA ASN A 241 -21.41 52.88 -5.18
C ASN A 241 -22.83 53.46 -5.29
N GLU A 242 -23.72 53.15 -4.35
CA GLU A 242 -25.05 53.78 -4.28
C GLU A 242 -24.99 55.31 -4.23
N GLN A 243 -24.08 55.88 -3.43
CA GLN A 243 -23.87 57.33 -3.34
C GLN A 243 -23.40 57.90 -4.69
N GLN A 244 -22.47 57.23 -5.38
CA GLN A 244 -22.00 57.63 -6.70
C GLN A 244 -23.09 57.51 -7.79
N GLN A 245 -23.89 56.44 -7.78
CA GLN A 245 -24.99 56.26 -8.72
C GLN A 245 -26.08 57.34 -8.57
N LYS A 246 -26.38 57.78 -7.34
CA LYS A 246 -27.30 58.89 -7.09
C LYS A 246 -26.82 60.18 -7.77
N ILE A 247 -25.51 60.48 -7.71
CA ILE A 247 -24.88 61.62 -8.40
C ILE A 247 -24.90 61.45 -9.93
N LEU A 248 -24.62 60.25 -10.44
CA LEU A 248 -24.56 59.99 -11.88
C LEU A 248 -25.94 60.04 -12.57
N ARG A 249 -27.02 59.62 -11.90
CA ARG A 249 -28.39 59.69 -12.47
C ARG A 249 -28.78 61.14 -12.78
N ILE A 250 -28.59 62.05 -11.83
CA ILE A 250 -28.87 63.50 -11.98
C ILE A 250 -28.16 64.05 -13.24
N LYS A 251 -26.84 63.83 -13.36
CA LYS A 251 -26.06 64.28 -14.52
C LYS A 251 -26.45 63.62 -15.84
N THR A 252 -26.98 62.40 -15.80
CA THR A 252 -27.44 61.69 -17.00
C THR A 252 -28.76 62.26 -17.51
N GLU A 253 -29.66 62.68 -16.62
CA GLU A 253 -30.92 63.32 -16.97
C GLU A 253 -30.71 64.71 -17.59
N GLU A 254 -29.75 65.49 -17.06
CA GLU A 254 -29.27 66.75 -17.65
C GLU A 254 -28.78 66.57 -19.10
N ILE A 255 -27.89 65.59 -19.34
CA ILE A 255 -27.34 65.31 -20.68
C ILE A 255 -28.43 64.75 -21.62
N ALA A 256 -29.33 63.91 -21.12
CA ALA A 256 -30.42 63.35 -21.91
C ALA A 256 -31.45 64.41 -22.35
N ALA A 257 -31.67 65.47 -21.55
CA ALA A 257 -32.46 66.62 -21.98
C ALA A 257 -31.81 67.33 -23.18
N PHE A 258 -30.50 67.58 -23.12
CA PHE A 258 -29.75 68.30 -24.15
C PHE A 258 -29.70 67.58 -25.52
N GLN A 259 -29.64 66.25 -25.53
CA GLN A 259 -29.48 65.49 -26.78
C GLN A 259 -30.77 65.31 -27.59
N ARG A 260 -31.96 65.38 -26.96
CA ARG A 260 -33.26 65.25 -27.67
C ARG A 260 -33.50 66.38 -28.68
N GLN A 261 -32.83 67.52 -28.53
CA GLN A 261 -33.01 68.72 -29.36
C GLN A 261 -32.23 68.69 -30.69
N ARG A 262 -31.47 67.62 -31.00
CA ARG A 262 -30.46 67.64 -32.07
C ARG A 262 -30.55 66.57 -33.18
N ARG A 263 -31.62 65.78 -33.31
CA ARG A 263 -31.68 64.67 -34.31
C ARG A 263 -33.04 64.53 -35.02
N SER A 264 -33.11 64.89 -36.30
CA SER A 264 -34.24 64.60 -37.21
C SER A 264 -33.80 64.51 -38.68
N GLY A 265 -33.99 63.34 -39.33
CA GLY A 265 -33.84 63.10 -40.79
C GLY A 265 -32.40 62.93 -41.33
N SER A 266 -32.16 62.28 -42.49
CA SER A 266 -32.94 61.27 -43.24
C SER A 266 -32.06 60.50 -44.27
N ASN A 267 -32.61 59.50 -44.97
CA ASN A 267 -31.96 58.66 -46.02
C ASN A 267 -32.00 59.33 -47.42
N GLY A 268 -31.31 58.89 -48.50
CA GLY A 268 -30.30 57.82 -48.73
C GLY A 268 -30.67 56.76 -49.80
N SER A 269 -29.98 56.67 -50.96
CA SER A 269 -30.43 55.92 -52.19
C SER A 269 -29.43 54.88 -52.78
N VAL A 270 -29.89 54.01 -53.70
CA VAL A 270 -29.26 52.74 -54.16
C VAL A 270 -28.07 52.89 -55.15
N VAL A 271 -27.30 51.81 -55.36
CA VAL A 271 -25.93 51.69 -55.93
C VAL A 271 -25.90 50.78 -57.19
N SER A 272 -24.97 51.04 -58.12
CA SER A 272 -24.88 50.56 -59.51
C SER A 272 -23.93 49.37 -59.74
N LEU A 273 -23.97 48.78 -60.96
CA LEU A 273 -23.13 47.65 -61.39
C LEU A 273 -21.63 47.97 -61.43
N GLU A 274 -21.28 49.21 -61.77
CA GLU A 274 -19.87 49.66 -61.76
C GLU A 274 -19.31 49.77 -60.33
N GLU A 275 -20.19 49.96 -59.34
CA GLU A 275 -19.84 49.94 -57.93
C GLU A 275 -19.77 48.50 -57.39
N GLN A 276 -20.47 47.52 -58.00
CA GLN A 276 -20.26 46.10 -57.72
C GLN A 276 -18.85 45.61 -58.10
N GLN A 277 -18.28 46.08 -59.22
CA GLN A 277 -16.89 45.76 -59.58
C GLN A 277 -15.89 46.39 -58.60
N LYS A 278 -16.11 47.65 -58.19
CA LYS A 278 -15.34 48.31 -57.11
C LYS A 278 -15.43 47.52 -55.80
N ILE A 279 -16.61 46.98 -55.46
CA ILE A 279 -16.81 46.09 -54.30
C ILE A 279 -16.01 44.79 -54.41
N GLU A 280 -15.78 44.24 -55.61
CA GLU A 280 -15.00 43.01 -55.82
C GLU A 280 -13.48 43.22 -55.85
N GLU A 281 -13.03 44.43 -56.17
CA GLU A 281 -11.66 44.89 -55.91
C GLU A 281 -11.44 45.17 -54.41
N GLN A 282 -12.41 45.80 -53.75
CA GLN A 282 -12.39 46.02 -52.30
C GLN A 282 -12.38 44.70 -51.51
N LYS A 283 -13.13 43.66 -51.94
CA LYS A 283 -13.07 42.32 -51.34
C LYS A 283 -11.68 41.72 -51.41
N ARG A 284 -11.09 41.61 -52.61
CA ARG A 284 -9.73 41.05 -52.78
C ARG A 284 -8.70 41.79 -51.95
N TRP A 285 -8.80 43.12 -51.87
CA TRP A 285 -7.93 43.91 -50.99
C TRP A 285 -8.15 43.61 -49.49
N LEU A 286 -9.40 43.40 -49.04
CA LEU A 286 -9.69 42.99 -47.67
C LEU A 286 -9.19 41.57 -47.35
N ASP A 287 -9.23 40.65 -48.33
CA ASP A 287 -8.68 39.30 -48.20
C ASP A 287 -7.14 39.34 -48.09
N GLU A 288 -6.46 40.15 -48.92
CA GLU A 288 -5.03 40.44 -48.83
C GLU A 288 -4.62 41.13 -47.52
N GLU A 289 -5.50 41.93 -46.91
CA GLU A 289 -5.28 42.55 -45.60
C GLU A 289 -5.47 41.54 -44.47
N MET A 290 -6.51 40.70 -44.54
CA MET A 290 -6.72 39.61 -43.59
C MET A 290 -5.53 38.64 -43.58
N GLU A 291 -4.98 38.27 -44.73
CA GLU A 291 -3.81 37.40 -44.82
C GLU A 291 -2.55 38.05 -44.22
N ARG A 292 -2.35 39.36 -44.44
CA ARG A 292 -1.26 40.13 -43.79
C ARG A 292 -1.42 40.25 -42.29
N VAL A 293 -2.63 40.44 -41.77
CA VAL A 293 -2.92 40.43 -40.32
C VAL A 293 -2.67 39.04 -39.72
N LEU A 294 -3.02 37.97 -40.42
CA LEU A 294 -2.72 36.59 -40.00
C LEU A 294 -1.20 36.32 -40.01
N GLU A 295 -0.45 36.84 -40.99
CA GLU A 295 1.01 36.73 -40.99
C GLU A 295 1.67 37.49 -39.83
N GLN A 296 1.12 38.64 -39.41
CA GLN A 296 1.61 39.33 -38.20
C GLN A 296 1.30 38.56 -36.91
N ARG A 297 0.18 37.82 -36.85
CA ARG A 297 -0.11 36.92 -35.71
C ARG A 297 0.88 35.77 -35.65
N ARG A 298 1.14 35.08 -36.77
CA ARG A 298 2.24 34.10 -36.92
C ARG A 298 3.63 34.72 -36.63
N GLY A 299 3.76 36.01 -36.91
CA GLY A 299 4.87 36.87 -36.52
C GLY A 299 5.09 36.89 -35.00
N LEU A 300 4.07 37.30 -34.25
CA LEU A 300 4.05 37.43 -32.80
C LEU A 300 4.13 36.08 -32.07
N GLU A 301 3.36 35.08 -32.49
CA GLU A 301 3.43 33.70 -31.98
C GLU A 301 4.85 33.12 -32.13
N GLY A 302 5.51 33.41 -33.25
CA GLY A 302 6.92 33.07 -33.45
C GLY A 302 7.88 33.81 -32.52
N LEU A 303 7.57 35.06 -32.12
CA LEU A 303 8.36 35.83 -31.16
C LEU A 303 8.21 35.27 -29.74
N GLU A 304 6.98 34.98 -29.30
CA GLU A 304 6.67 34.32 -28.02
C GLU A 304 7.29 32.93 -27.97
N GLY A 305 7.27 32.20 -29.10
CA GLY A 305 7.97 30.95 -29.27
C GLY A 305 9.49 31.05 -29.10
N GLU A 306 10.14 32.16 -29.48
CA GLU A 306 11.57 32.37 -29.24
C GLU A 306 11.87 32.88 -27.81
N LEU A 307 11.01 33.73 -27.24
CA LEU A 307 11.10 34.15 -25.83
C LEU A 307 11.00 32.96 -24.88
N THR A 308 9.98 32.12 -25.03
CA THR A 308 9.82 30.91 -24.19
C THR A 308 10.90 29.86 -24.42
N LYS A 309 11.60 29.87 -25.57
CA LYS A 309 12.83 29.09 -25.78
C LYS A 309 14.02 29.70 -25.02
N ARG A 310 14.19 31.03 -25.03
CA ARG A 310 15.22 31.73 -24.23
C ARG A 310 15.02 31.47 -22.73
N GLU A 311 13.81 31.61 -22.21
CA GLU A 311 13.47 31.35 -20.80
C GLU A 311 13.87 29.93 -20.37
N LYS A 312 13.61 28.91 -21.21
CA LYS A 312 14.00 27.51 -20.98
C LYS A 312 15.52 27.28 -21.03
N ILE A 313 16.30 28.18 -21.64
CA ILE A 313 17.77 28.15 -21.62
C ILE A 313 18.28 28.86 -20.36
N VAL A 314 17.69 30.00 -19.98
CA VAL A 314 17.98 30.73 -18.73
C VAL A 314 17.72 29.84 -17.50
N ALA A 315 16.55 29.21 -17.40
CA ALA A 315 16.22 28.32 -16.28
C ALA A 315 17.16 27.11 -16.17
N LYS A 316 17.71 26.63 -17.30
CA LYS A 316 18.77 25.61 -17.29
C LYS A 316 20.09 26.16 -16.76
N LYS A 317 20.50 27.36 -17.20
CA LYS A 317 21.70 28.03 -16.70
C LYS A 317 21.62 28.26 -15.19
N GLU A 318 20.46 28.70 -14.70
CA GLU A 318 20.19 28.87 -13.26
C GLU A 318 20.33 27.55 -12.50
N ALA A 319 19.84 26.43 -13.03
CA ALA A 319 20.02 25.11 -12.42
C ALA A 319 21.51 24.70 -12.35
N LEU A 320 22.28 24.86 -13.44
CA LEU A 320 23.72 24.56 -13.43
C LEU A 320 24.49 25.47 -12.47
N LEU A 321 24.13 26.75 -12.38
CA LEU A 321 24.69 27.70 -11.41
C LEU A 321 24.39 27.29 -9.96
N GLN A 322 23.20 26.75 -9.67
CA GLN A 322 22.88 26.19 -8.35
C GLN A 322 23.73 24.96 -8.03
N GLU A 323 23.85 24.00 -8.94
CA GLU A 323 24.71 22.81 -8.77
C GLU A 323 26.19 23.20 -8.55
N ARG A 324 26.70 24.12 -9.36
CA ARG A 324 28.03 24.72 -9.24
C ARG A 324 28.24 25.34 -7.85
N SER A 325 27.30 26.18 -7.40
CA SER A 325 27.35 26.79 -6.06
C SER A 325 27.30 25.75 -4.93
N GLY A 326 26.64 24.62 -5.15
CA GLY A 326 26.63 23.47 -4.24
C GLY A 326 27.99 22.82 -4.09
N LEU A 327 28.74 22.64 -5.19
CA LEU A 327 30.12 22.14 -5.16
C LEU A 327 31.08 23.16 -4.52
N GLU A 328 30.95 24.45 -4.82
CA GLU A 328 31.74 25.50 -4.15
C GLU A 328 31.44 25.55 -2.63
N THR A 329 30.19 25.33 -2.24
CA THR A 329 29.78 25.23 -0.83
C THR A 329 30.33 23.97 -0.15
N LYS A 330 30.44 22.82 -0.85
CA LYS A 330 31.16 21.64 -0.34
C LYS A 330 32.63 21.97 -0.12
N ARG A 331 33.31 22.56 -1.10
CA ARG A 331 34.73 22.98 -1.06
C ARG A 331 35.02 23.92 0.12
N LEU A 332 34.11 24.85 0.40
CA LEU A 332 34.20 25.73 1.56
C LEU A 332 34.06 24.96 2.89
N ARG A 333 33.14 23.99 2.97
CA ARG A 333 32.95 23.18 4.18
C ARG A 333 34.13 22.24 4.46
N SER A 334 34.74 21.64 3.44
CA SER A 334 35.95 20.82 3.60
C SER A 334 37.17 21.68 3.97
N SER A 335 37.32 22.88 3.39
CA SER A 335 38.31 23.87 3.83
C SER A 335 38.15 24.22 5.33
N GLN A 336 36.91 24.51 5.76
CA GLN A 336 36.59 24.82 7.16
C GLN A 336 36.75 23.61 8.10
N ALA A 337 36.64 22.38 7.61
CA ALA A 337 36.91 21.18 8.41
C ALA A 337 38.43 21.04 8.65
N LEU A 338 39.23 21.00 7.58
CA LEU A 338 40.69 20.89 7.70
C LEU A 338 41.30 22.03 8.51
N SER A 339 40.77 23.26 8.40
CA SER A 339 41.18 24.40 9.23
C SER A 339 40.94 24.17 10.74
N LYS A 340 39.84 23.51 11.13
CA LYS A 340 39.58 23.14 12.54
C LYS A 340 40.49 22.00 13.00
N ASP A 341 40.74 21.03 12.14
CA ASP A 341 41.63 19.91 12.43
C ASP A 341 43.08 20.42 12.63
N LEU A 342 43.53 21.37 11.81
CA LEU A 342 44.82 22.07 11.94
C LEU A 342 44.97 22.83 13.26
N VAL A 343 43.92 23.53 13.71
CA VAL A 343 43.90 24.19 15.04
C VAL A 343 43.96 23.13 16.15
N THR A 344 43.22 22.03 16.02
CA THR A 344 43.17 20.95 17.01
C THR A 344 44.52 20.21 17.13
N LEU A 345 45.17 19.91 16.00
CA LEU A 345 46.52 19.34 15.96
C LEU A 345 47.55 20.30 16.58
N SER A 346 47.46 21.60 16.29
CA SER A 346 48.35 22.60 16.88
C SER A 346 48.22 22.61 18.42
N GLY A 347 47.00 22.62 18.96
CA GLY A 347 46.76 22.52 20.40
C GLY A 347 47.22 21.21 21.06
N ARG A 348 47.22 20.08 20.34
CA ARG A 348 47.82 18.81 20.84
C ARG A 348 49.35 18.85 20.79
N ILE A 349 49.95 19.47 19.78
CA ILE A 349 51.40 19.67 19.70
C ILE A 349 51.87 20.57 20.85
N GLU A 350 51.15 21.66 21.14
CA GLU A 350 51.40 22.54 22.30
C GLU A 350 51.24 21.83 23.66
N SER A 351 50.36 20.81 23.78
CA SER A 351 50.27 20.02 25.01
C SER A 351 51.41 19.02 25.14
N LEU A 352 51.80 18.35 24.05
CA LEU A 352 52.99 17.51 24.01
C LEU A 352 54.28 18.29 24.33
N GLU A 353 54.39 19.56 23.92
CA GLU A 353 55.54 20.41 24.27
C GLU A 353 55.60 20.72 25.77
N ARG A 354 54.46 20.89 26.44
CA ARG A 354 54.38 21.05 27.90
C ARG A 354 54.67 19.75 28.63
N GLU A 355 54.04 18.64 28.23
CA GLU A 355 54.31 17.30 28.77
C GLU A 355 55.80 16.93 28.62
N LEU A 356 56.41 17.20 27.45
CA LEU A 356 57.84 17.02 27.23
C LEU A 356 58.67 17.91 28.15
N SER A 357 58.30 19.17 28.34
CA SER A 357 59.03 20.09 29.23
C SER A 357 59.00 19.62 30.69
N GLU A 358 57.83 19.17 31.16
CA GLU A 358 57.64 18.60 32.50
C GLU A 358 58.45 17.31 32.71
N ARG A 359 58.38 16.35 31.77
CA ARG A 359 59.17 15.10 31.84
C ARG A 359 60.68 15.36 31.75
N ASN A 360 61.11 16.33 30.93
CA ASN A 360 62.51 16.79 30.90
C ASN A 360 62.90 17.59 32.16
N GLY A 361 61.95 18.05 32.97
CA GLY A 361 62.18 18.53 34.34
C GLY A 361 62.43 17.36 35.29
N LEU A 362 61.47 16.42 35.36
CA LEU A 362 61.52 15.24 36.22
C LEU A 362 62.78 14.37 35.99
N LEU A 363 63.25 14.25 34.75
CA LEU A 363 64.48 13.52 34.40
C LEU A 363 65.75 14.10 35.09
N ARG A 364 65.73 15.37 35.53
CA ARG A 364 66.86 16.01 36.23
C ARG A 364 66.84 15.75 37.74
N SER A 365 65.73 15.26 38.27
CA SER A 365 65.51 14.99 39.71
C SER A 365 65.18 13.52 40.03
N SER A 366 65.21 12.63 39.03
CA SER A 366 64.85 11.21 39.16
C SER A 366 66.01 10.31 39.61
N SER A 367 65.71 9.17 40.23
CA SER A 367 66.74 8.15 40.53
C SER A 367 67.30 7.52 39.26
N ALA A 368 68.43 6.80 39.36
CA ALA A 368 69.05 6.14 38.21
C ALA A 368 68.08 5.18 37.47
N GLN A 369 67.29 4.41 38.22
CA GLN A 369 66.33 3.44 37.68
C GLN A 369 65.15 4.15 37.01
N ASP A 370 64.55 5.14 37.67
CA ASP A 370 63.44 5.93 37.11
C ASP A 370 63.87 6.73 35.87
N SER A 371 65.13 7.19 35.84
CA SER A 371 65.66 7.99 34.73
C SER A 371 65.65 7.24 33.39
N GLN A 372 65.75 5.91 33.41
CA GLN A 372 65.67 5.10 32.19
C GLN A 372 64.22 5.01 31.67
N GLN A 373 63.24 4.87 32.56
CA GLN A 373 61.82 4.90 32.20
C GLN A 373 61.42 6.28 31.66
N ILE A 374 61.78 7.37 32.36
CA ILE A 374 61.46 8.74 31.94
C ILE A 374 62.11 9.08 30.58
N ARG A 375 63.31 8.56 30.29
CA ARG A 375 63.93 8.68 28.95
C ARG A 375 63.11 8.00 27.86
N GLN A 376 62.57 6.81 28.13
CA GLN A 376 61.70 6.12 27.17
C GLN A 376 60.40 6.88 26.95
N GLU A 377 59.78 7.42 28.00
CA GLU A 377 58.58 8.26 27.91
C GLU A 377 58.83 9.54 27.08
N ILE A 378 59.95 10.24 27.32
CA ILE A 378 60.36 11.40 26.51
C ILE A 378 60.61 11.02 25.05
N SER A 379 61.19 9.84 24.79
CA SER A 379 61.36 9.34 23.42
C SER A 379 60.01 9.07 22.74
N ASN A 380 59.06 8.47 23.46
CA ASN A 380 57.72 8.19 22.96
C ASN A 380 56.97 9.50 22.65
N LEU A 381 56.94 10.46 23.59
CA LEU A 381 56.29 11.77 23.41
C LEU A 381 56.91 12.60 22.27
N ARG A 382 58.22 12.50 22.05
CA ARG A 382 58.88 13.08 20.86
C ARG A 382 58.38 12.42 19.58
N SER A 383 58.31 11.10 19.53
CA SER A 383 57.80 10.38 18.35
C SER A 383 56.33 10.68 18.05
N GLU A 384 55.49 10.86 19.08
CA GLU A 384 54.10 11.32 18.91
C GLU A 384 54.08 12.73 18.31
N LYS A 385 54.80 13.68 18.91
CA LYS A 385 54.89 15.06 18.42
C LYS A 385 55.37 15.14 16.96
N ASP A 386 56.43 14.41 16.62
CA ASP A 386 56.99 14.38 15.27
C ASP A 386 56.04 13.72 14.24
N SER A 387 55.13 12.83 14.69
CA SER A 387 54.05 12.31 13.85
C SER A 387 52.93 13.33 13.63
N LEU A 388 52.52 14.06 14.67
CA LEU A 388 51.48 15.09 14.57
C LEU A 388 51.96 16.32 13.77
N LEU A 389 53.24 16.69 13.87
CA LEU A 389 53.82 17.74 13.03
C LEU A 389 53.79 17.38 11.54
N LYS A 390 54.06 16.12 11.17
CA LYS A 390 53.93 15.65 9.78
C LYS A 390 52.48 15.72 9.32
N GLN A 391 51.53 15.19 10.11
CA GLN A 391 50.10 15.28 9.81
C GLN A 391 49.63 16.73 9.66
N ARG A 392 50.09 17.65 10.51
CA ARG A 392 49.79 19.09 10.43
C ARG A 392 50.27 19.68 9.10
N VAL A 393 51.52 19.42 8.70
CA VAL A 393 52.08 19.89 7.40
C VAL A 393 51.32 19.29 6.21
N GLU A 394 50.94 18.01 6.28
CA GLU A 394 50.13 17.37 5.24
C GLU A 394 48.73 17.97 5.11
N LEU A 395 48.10 18.41 6.21
CA LEU A 395 46.80 19.08 6.15
C LEU A 395 46.92 20.54 5.70
N ASP A 396 47.96 21.28 6.14
CA ASP A 396 48.23 22.65 5.68
C ASP A 396 48.44 22.69 4.17
N GLU A 397 49.25 21.78 3.61
CA GLU A 397 49.52 21.74 2.17
C GLU A 397 48.29 21.28 1.36
N LYS A 398 47.48 20.33 1.85
CA LYS A 398 46.19 19.97 1.22
C LYS A 398 45.22 21.17 1.19
N LEU A 399 45.16 21.95 2.26
CA LEU A 399 44.34 23.16 2.32
C LEU A 399 44.87 24.24 1.36
N ARG A 400 46.19 24.43 1.31
CA ARG A 400 46.87 25.40 0.42
C ARG A 400 46.76 25.06 -1.06
N GLN A 401 46.69 23.78 -1.42
CA GLN A 401 46.48 23.32 -2.80
C GLN A 401 45.03 23.50 -3.29
N GLY A 402 44.05 23.61 -2.39
CA GLY A 402 42.64 23.83 -2.75
C GLY A 402 41.89 22.60 -3.29
N ASN A 403 42.58 21.47 -3.47
CA ASN A 403 42.08 20.16 -3.90
C ASN A 403 41.23 19.51 -2.78
N LEU A 404 40.08 20.13 -2.49
CA LEU A 404 39.23 19.89 -1.32
C LEU A 404 37.89 19.24 -1.68
N LEU A 405 37.79 18.75 -2.92
CA LEU A 405 36.68 17.99 -3.50
C LEU A 405 37.22 16.64 -4.01
N SER A 406 36.34 15.72 -4.40
CA SER A 406 36.75 14.56 -5.20
C SER A 406 37.29 15.02 -6.56
N PRO A 407 38.30 14.36 -7.17
CA PRO A 407 38.70 14.61 -8.56
C PRO A 407 37.58 14.33 -9.57
N GLU A 408 36.49 13.66 -9.17
CA GLU A 408 35.25 13.55 -9.94
C GLU A 408 34.38 14.80 -9.81
N GLU A 409 34.30 15.40 -8.63
CA GLU A 409 33.57 16.65 -8.36
C GLU A 409 34.27 17.88 -8.96
N GLU A 410 35.59 17.88 -9.04
CA GLU A 410 36.36 18.93 -9.73
C GLU A 410 36.13 18.88 -11.24
N ARG A 411 36.03 17.67 -11.81
CA ARG A 411 35.66 17.46 -13.22
C ARG A 411 34.23 17.88 -13.50
N THR A 412 33.27 17.60 -12.60
CA THR A 412 31.89 18.07 -12.81
C THR A 412 31.78 19.59 -12.63
N LEU A 413 32.54 20.21 -11.72
CA LEU A 413 32.60 21.67 -11.61
C LEU A 413 33.08 22.32 -12.92
N PHE A 414 34.15 21.80 -13.53
CA PHE A 414 34.63 22.27 -14.84
C PHE A 414 33.61 22.06 -15.97
N GLN A 415 32.95 20.89 -16.01
CA GLN A 415 31.87 20.62 -16.98
C GLN A 415 30.64 21.52 -16.79
N LEU A 416 30.35 21.93 -15.55
CA LEU A 416 29.29 22.90 -15.26
C LEU A 416 29.69 24.30 -15.78
N ASP A 417 30.93 24.73 -15.57
CA ASP A 417 31.42 26.02 -16.09
C ASP A 417 31.37 26.06 -17.63
N GLU A 418 31.90 25.07 -18.34
CA GLU A 418 31.80 24.96 -19.82
C GLU A 418 30.34 24.95 -20.30
N ALA A 419 29.46 24.21 -19.62
CA ALA A 419 28.04 24.13 -19.98
C ALA A 419 27.29 25.45 -19.71
N ILE A 420 27.68 26.22 -18.70
CA ILE A 420 27.12 27.55 -18.40
C ILE A 420 27.53 28.55 -19.49
N GLU A 421 28.78 28.54 -19.93
CA GLU A 421 29.26 29.40 -21.04
C GLU A 421 28.58 29.05 -22.37
N ALA A 422 28.41 27.76 -22.68
CA ALA A 422 27.66 27.31 -23.85
C ALA A 422 26.17 27.72 -23.82
N LEU A 423 25.55 27.79 -22.62
CA LEU A 423 24.18 28.30 -22.46
C LEU A 423 24.10 29.83 -22.61
N ASP A 424 25.14 30.58 -22.23
CA ASP A 424 25.19 32.04 -22.49
C ASP A 424 25.29 32.35 -23.98
N ALA A 425 26.17 31.69 -24.72
CA ALA A 425 26.24 31.83 -26.18
C ALA A 425 24.89 31.46 -26.86
N ALA A 426 24.18 30.45 -26.32
CA ALA A 426 22.83 30.10 -26.78
C ALA A 426 21.76 31.15 -26.43
N ILE A 427 21.89 31.85 -25.29
CA ILE A 427 21.05 33.00 -24.92
C ILE A 427 21.32 34.16 -25.87
N GLU A 428 22.57 34.50 -26.17
CA GLU A 428 22.94 35.57 -27.10
C GLU A 428 22.40 35.33 -28.52
N TYR A 429 22.53 34.12 -29.05
CA TYR A 429 21.92 33.73 -30.33
C TYR A 429 20.40 33.93 -30.32
N LYS A 430 19.71 33.58 -29.23
CA LYS A 430 18.27 33.83 -29.08
C LYS A 430 17.95 35.33 -28.97
N ASN A 431 18.82 36.13 -28.35
CA ASN A 431 18.62 37.56 -28.22
C ASN A 431 18.67 38.28 -29.57
N GLU A 432 19.60 37.92 -30.47
CA GLU A 432 19.63 38.52 -31.80
C GLU A 432 18.46 38.03 -32.66
N ALA A 433 18.07 36.75 -32.59
CA ALA A 433 16.88 36.23 -33.28
C ALA A 433 15.58 36.94 -32.83
N ILE A 434 15.42 37.15 -31.51
CA ILE A 434 14.30 37.92 -30.94
C ILE A 434 14.36 39.37 -31.45
N THR A 435 15.50 40.04 -31.36
CA THR A 435 15.66 41.44 -31.79
C THR A 435 15.40 41.61 -33.29
N GLN A 436 15.84 40.67 -34.14
CA GLN A 436 15.56 40.65 -35.57
C GLN A 436 14.07 40.50 -35.87
N ARG A 437 13.36 39.58 -35.20
CA ARG A 437 11.91 39.40 -35.40
C ARG A 437 11.10 40.57 -34.83
N GLN A 438 11.56 41.21 -33.75
CA GLN A 438 10.98 42.48 -33.28
C GLN A 438 11.18 43.63 -34.29
N ARG A 439 12.33 43.71 -34.99
CA ARG A 439 12.53 44.71 -36.06
C ARG A 439 11.51 44.51 -37.19
N GLN A 440 11.31 43.27 -37.62
CA GLN A 440 10.31 42.90 -38.64
C GLN A 440 8.89 43.30 -38.21
N LEU A 441 8.48 42.93 -37.00
CA LEU A 441 7.15 43.24 -36.46
C LEU A 441 6.87 44.74 -36.29
N ARG A 442 7.87 45.54 -35.90
CA ARG A 442 7.71 47.01 -35.84
C ARG A 442 7.50 47.62 -37.23
N ALA A 443 8.21 47.13 -38.25
CA ALA A 443 8.01 47.58 -39.62
C ALA A 443 6.61 47.21 -40.15
N SER A 444 6.14 45.98 -39.89
CA SER A 444 4.80 45.55 -40.34
C SER A 444 3.66 46.27 -39.60
N ALA A 445 3.83 46.60 -38.31
CA ALA A 445 2.88 47.41 -37.56
C ALA A 445 2.80 48.86 -38.08
N SER A 446 3.94 49.45 -38.47
CA SER A 446 3.96 50.78 -39.10
C SER A 446 3.22 50.79 -40.44
N MET A 447 3.35 49.72 -41.24
CA MET A 447 2.61 49.56 -42.49
C MET A 447 1.10 49.37 -42.26
N LEU A 448 0.68 48.69 -41.18
CA LEU A 448 -0.74 48.61 -40.81
C LEU A 448 -1.30 49.97 -40.43
N SER A 449 -0.62 50.76 -39.60
CA SER A 449 -1.15 52.09 -39.22
C SER A 449 -1.30 53.03 -40.43
N GLN A 450 -0.36 52.96 -41.39
CA GLN A 450 -0.51 53.65 -42.67
C GLN A 450 -1.70 53.11 -43.49
N TRP A 451 -1.96 51.81 -43.45
CA TRP A 451 -3.13 51.19 -44.09
C TRP A 451 -4.46 51.49 -43.40
N GLU A 452 -4.51 51.62 -42.07
CA GLU A 452 -5.67 52.10 -41.32
C GLU A 452 -6.03 53.52 -41.74
N MET A 453 -5.03 54.40 -41.89
CA MET A 453 -5.23 55.76 -42.43
C MET A 453 -5.77 55.72 -43.87
N ASN A 454 -5.21 54.87 -44.74
CA ASN A 454 -5.69 54.70 -46.12
C ASN A 454 -7.11 54.11 -46.19
N LEU A 455 -7.46 53.18 -45.30
CA LEU A 455 -8.80 52.60 -45.20
C LEU A 455 -9.80 53.64 -44.69
N MET A 456 -9.47 54.38 -43.64
CA MET A 456 -10.31 55.47 -43.14
C MET A 456 -10.51 56.58 -44.20
N ALA A 457 -9.48 56.88 -45.00
CA ALA A 457 -9.62 57.75 -46.16
C ALA A 457 -10.60 57.16 -47.21
N LYS A 458 -10.44 55.89 -47.61
CA LYS A 458 -11.37 55.21 -48.53
C LYS A 458 -12.81 55.20 -48.00
N LEU A 459 -13.01 54.91 -46.71
CA LEU A 459 -14.32 54.95 -46.06
C LEU A 459 -14.92 56.36 -46.05
N SER A 460 -14.11 57.42 -45.96
CA SER A 460 -14.59 58.81 -46.02
C SER A 460 -15.08 59.26 -47.41
N TYR A 461 -14.73 58.52 -48.47
CA TYR A 461 -15.24 58.74 -49.83
C TYR A 461 -16.53 57.96 -50.14
N LEU A 462 -16.97 57.05 -49.26
CA LEU A 462 -18.22 56.30 -49.48
C LEU A 462 -19.43 57.20 -49.33
N SER A 463 -20.41 57.01 -50.21
CA SER A 463 -21.73 57.63 -50.05
C SER A 463 -22.45 57.13 -48.80
N ALA A 464 -23.47 57.89 -48.38
CA ALA A 464 -24.32 57.53 -47.24
C ALA A 464 -25.11 56.21 -47.45
N SER A 465 -25.17 55.66 -48.65
CA SER A 465 -25.80 54.37 -48.97
C SER A 465 -24.83 53.21 -49.01
N GLU A 466 -23.67 53.35 -49.64
CA GLU A 466 -22.59 52.36 -49.56
C GLU A 466 -22.22 52.12 -48.09
N THR A 467 -22.06 53.20 -47.32
CA THR A 467 -21.76 53.12 -45.88
C THR A 467 -22.85 52.35 -45.11
N ARG A 468 -24.14 52.59 -45.38
CA ARG A 468 -25.24 51.85 -44.72
C ARG A 468 -25.29 50.38 -45.15
N ALA A 469 -25.10 50.09 -46.44
CA ALA A 469 -25.08 48.73 -46.95
C ALA A 469 -23.89 47.91 -46.41
N LEU A 470 -22.74 48.56 -46.22
CA LEU A 470 -21.55 47.97 -45.59
C LEU A 470 -21.80 47.69 -44.10
N LEU A 471 -22.39 48.65 -43.38
CA LEU A 471 -22.78 48.49 -41.97
C LEU A 471 -23.78 47.36 -41.77
N CYS A 472 -24.80 47.22 -42.62
CA CYS A 472 -25.74 46.09 -42.55
C CYS A 472 -25.02 44.74 -42.71
N LYS A 473 -24.21 44.57 -43.79
CA LYS A 473 -23.48 43.31 -44.04
C LYS A 473 -22.56 42.90 -42.88
N TYR A 474 -21.86 43.85 -42.27
CA TYR A 474 -21.02 43.55 -41.10
C TYR A 474 -21.83 43.36 -39.81
N PHE A 475 -22.95 44.06 -39.64
CA PHE A 475 -23.87 43.82 -38.52
C PHE A 475 -24.44 42.41 -38.58
N ASP A 476 -24.92 41.97 -39.74
CA ASP A 476 -25.45 40.62 -39.97
C ASP A 476 -24.36 39.56 -39.67
N LYS A 477 -23.12 39.76 -40.16
CA LYS A 477 -22.01 38.85 -39.86
C LYS A 477 -21.63 38.85 -38.37
N VAL A 478 -21.72 39.98 -37.67
CA VAL A 478 -21.54 40.05 -36.21
C VAL A 478 -22.66 39.30 -35.49
N VAL A 479 -23.92 39.43 -35.92
CA VAL A 479 -25.06 38.67 -35.34
C VAL A 479 -24.82 37.17 -35.51
N SER A 480 -24.51 36.68 -36.71
CA SER A 480 -24.22 35.25 -36.92
C SER A 480 -23.04 34.77 -36.06
N LEU A 481 -21.95 35.54 -35.98
CA LEU A 481 -20.81 35.16 -35.11
C LEU A 481 -21.18 35.11 -33.63
N ARG A 482 -22.09 35.98 -33.15
CA ARG A 482 -22.61 35.93 -31.76
C ARG A 482 -23.56 34.75 -31.53
N GLU A 483 -24.32 34.32 -32.54
CA GLU A 483 -25.14 33.11 -32.47
C GLU A 483 -24.27 31.84 -32.45
N GLU A 484 -23.22 31.80 -33.28
CA GLU A 484 -22.23 30.72 -33.30
C GLU A 484 -21.45 30.63 -31.97
N GLU A 485 -20.99 31.76 -31.44
CA GLU A 485 -20.36 31.88 -30.12
C GLU A 485 -21.29 31.35 -29.02
N ARG A 486 -22.54 31.83 -28.96
CA ARG A 486 -23.51 31.43 -27.92
C ARG A 486 -23.85 29.95 -27.99
N ARG A 487 -23.96 29.38 -29.20
CA ARG A 487 -24.17 27.94 -29.42
C ARG A 487 -22.98 27.11 -28.94
N LEU A 488 -21.75 27.56 -29.17
CA LEU A 488 -20.54 26.91 -28.67
C LEU A 488 -20.40 27.03 -27.15
N GLN A 489 -20.77 28.17 -26.55
CA GLN A 489 -20.81 28.36 -25.09
C GLN A 489 -21.77 27.37 -24.40
N LEU A 490 -22.95 27.12 -24.99
CA LEU A 490 -23.89 26.13 -24.45
C LEU A 490 -23.34 24.70 -24.54
N ALA A 491 -22.86 24.28 -25.71
CA ALA A 491 -22.26 22.94 -25.88
C ALA A 491 -21.02 22.72 -25.00
N TYR A 492 -20.24 23.77 -24.75
CA TYR A 492 -19.11 23.73 -23.82
C TYR A 492 -19.58 23.55 -22.37
N ALA A 493 -20.60 24.30 -21.92
CA ALA A 493 -21.17 24.14 -20.57
C ALA A 493 -21.82 22.76 -20.36
N GLU A 494 -22.44 22.17 -21.39
CA GLU A 494 -22.97 20.80 -21.37
C GLU A 494 -21.83 19.77 -21.17
N LEU A 495 -20.70 19.94 -21.86
CA LEU A 495 -19.51 19.10 -21.70
C LEU A 495 -18.83 19.30 -20.33
N GLU A 496 -18.79 20.52 -19.79
CA GLU A 496 -18.34 20.77 -18.42
C GLU A 496 -19.23 20.04 -17.41
N MET A 497 -20.56 20.13 -17.53
CA MET A 497 -21.48 19.39 -16.64
C MET A 497 -21.29 17.87 -16.73
N GLN A 498 -21.14 17.30 -17.94
CA GLN A 498 -20.86 15.87 -18.11
C GLN A 498 -19.53 15.45 -17.47
N LEU A 499 -18.47 16.26 -17.64
CA LEU A 499 -17.18 16.02 -17.00
C LEU A 499 -17.31 16.04 -15.46
N ASP A 500 -18.07 16.98 -14.93
CA ASP A 500 -18.36 17.15 -13.50
C ASP A 500 -19.13 15.94 -12.93
N GLU A 501 -20.07 15.37 -13.70
CA GLU A 501 -20.80 14.13 -13.36
C GLU A 501 -19.89 12.90 -13.39
N GLN A 502 -19.03 12.75 -14.40
CA GLN A 502 -18.07 11.65 -14.45
C GLN A 502 -17.05 11.72 -13.30
N GLN A 503 -16.58 12.92 -12.92
CA GLN A 503 -15.71 13.07 -11.74
C GLN A 503 -16.41 12.64 -10.44
N LYS A 504 -17.68 13.00 -10.25
CA LYS A 504 -18.48 12.58 -9.09
C LYS A 504 -18.69 11.06 -9.06
N LEU A 505 -18.89 10.42 -10.23
CA LEU A 505 -18.99 8.97 -10.36
C LEU A 505 -17.67 8.26 -10.03
N VAL A 506 -16.54 8.73 -10.57
CA VAL A 506 -15.19 8.20 -10.24
C VAL A 506 -14.94 8.29 -8.74
N GLN A 507 -15.18 9.46 -8.13
CA GLN A 507 -14.97 9.63 -6.69
C GLN A 507 -15.88 8.72 -5.85
N TRP A 508 -17.13 8.46 -6.29
CA TRP A 508 -18.02 7.51 -5.65
C TRP A 508 -17.53 6.07 -5.74
N LEU A 509 -16.99 5.66 -6.91
CA LEU A 509 -16.42 4.33 -7.14
C LEU A 509 -15.15 4.09 -6.31
N GLU A 510 -14.24 5.07 -6.24
CA GLU A 510 -13.07 5.03 -5.35
C GLU A 510 -13.50 4.83 -3.89
N ASN A 511 -14.54 5.53 -3.46
CA ASN A 511 -15.05 5.48 -2.09
C ASN A 511 -15.75 4.14 -1.77
N ALA A 512 -16.39 3.52 -2.75
CA ALA A 512 -16.96 2.17 -2.62
C ALA A 512 -15.85 1.11 -2.54
N LEU A 513 -14.80 1.25 -3.35
CA LEU A 513 -13.61 0.39 -3.31
C LEU A 513 -12.89 0.48 -1.96
N ASP A 514 -12.66 1.68 -1.45
CA ASP A 514 -12.09 1.94 -0.11
C ASP A 514 -12.84 1.19 1.01
N ARG A 515 -14.18 1.30 1.02
CA ARG A 515 -15.03 0.67 2.03
C ARG A 515 -15.00 -0.86 1.94
N THR A 516 -15.14 -1.40 0.72
CA THR A 516 -15.09 -2.86 0.49
C THR A 516 -13.74 -3.47 0.85
N GLN A 517 -12.62 -2.76 0.64
CA GLN A 517 -11.30 -3.18 1.13
C GLN A 517 -11.24 -3.23 2.67
N LEU A 518 -11.75 -2.20 3.37
CA LEU A 518 -11.77 -2.17 4.83
C LEU A 518 -12.69 -3.25 5.44
N ASP A 519 -13.83 -3.54 4.81
CA ASP A 519 -14.76 -4.59 5.29
C ASP A 519 -14.29 -6.01 4.95
N THR A 520 -13.61 -6.23 3.83
CA THR A 520 -12.99 -7.54 3.54
C THR A 520 -11.83 -7.84 4.50
N ASP A 521 -10.99 -6.85 4.82
CA ASP A 521 -9.93 -6.97 5.83
C ASP A 521 -10.48 -7.26 7.25
N ARG A 522 -11.61 -6.66 7.62
CA ARG A 522 -12.33 -7.00 8.87
C ARG A 522 -12.84 -8.43 8.88
N ARG A 523 -13.57 -8.86 7.84
CA ARG A 523 -14.08 -10.24 7.72
C ARG A 523 -12.94 -11.26 7.79
N LEU A 524 -11.84 -11.00 7.08
CA LEU A 524 -10.63 -11.81 7.10
C LEU A 524 -9.96 -11.85 8.49
N THR A 525 -9.94 -10.74 9.22
CA THR A 525 -9.41 -10.68 10.59
C THR A 525 -10.32 -11.44 11.58
N GLN A 526 -11.64 -11.34 11.42
CA GLN A 526 -12.59 -12.07 12.26
C GLN A 526 -12.51 -13.58 12.04
N GLN A 527 -12.40 -14.05 10.79
CA GLN A 527 -12.15 -15.46 10.49
C GLN A 527 -10.84 -15.98 11.12
N GLN A 528 -9.80 -15.14 11.21
CA GLN A 528 -8.58 -15.49 11.95
C GLN A 528 -8.81 -15.61 13.46
N LYS A 529 -9.61 -14.74 14.09
CA LYS A 529 -10.01 -14.92 15.50
C LYS A 529 -10.81 -16.21 15.73
N GLU A 530 -11.69 -16.58 14.80
CA GLU A 530 -12.48 -17.81 14.89
C GLU A 530 -11.61 -19.08 14.73
N HIS A 531 -10.63 -19.05 13.82
CA HIS A 531 -9.59 -20.08 13.74
C HIS A 531 -8.74 -20.15 15.01
N GLU A 532 -8.31 -19.01 15.54
CA GLU A 532 -7.46 -18.91 16.73
C GLU A 532 -8.14 -19.47 17.98
N ARG A 533 -9.42 -19.18 18.19
CA ARG A 533 -10.25 -19.81 19.24
C ARG A 533 -10.34 -21.32 19.09
N SER A 534 -10.36 -21.83 17.85
CA SER A 534 -10.37 -23.26 17.57
C SER A 534 -9.03 -23.92 17.93
N VAL A 535 -7.90 -23.24 17.67
CA VAL A 535 -6.56 -23.68 18.09
C VAL A 535 -6.44 -23.65 19.62
N GLN A 536 -6.95 -22.63 20.30
CA GLN A 536 -6.99 -22.56 21.77
C GLN A 536 -7.76 -23.73 22.38
N LEU A 537 -8.92 -24.10 21.81
CA LEU A 537 -9.71 -25.25 22.27
C LEU A 537 -8.95 -26.58 22.11
N LEU A 538 -8.26 -26.78 20.99
CA LEU A 538 -7.42 -27.97 20.75
C LEU A 538 -6.24 -28.04 21.73
N LEU A 539 -5.58 -26.91 22.01
CA LEU A 539 -4.49 -26.86 22.98
C LEU A 539 -4.96 -27.13 24.41
N GLN A 540 -6.16 -26.68 24.78
CA GLN A 540 -6.79 -27.01 26.06
C GLN A 540 -7.04 -28.53 26.15
N GLN A 541 -7.67 -29.13 25.14
CA GLN A 541 -7.88 -30.59 25.08
C GLN A 541 -6.56 -31.38 25.14
N CYS A 542 -5.47 -30.88 24.55
CA CYS A 542 -4.13 -31.46 24.65
C CYS A 542 -3.46 -31.29 26.02
N ARG A 543 -3.92 -30.34 26.85
CA ARG A 543 -3.49 -30.19 28.26
C ARG A 543 -4.27 -31.16 29.14
N ASP A 544 -5.59 -31.14 29.04
CA ASP A 544 -6.51 -31.97 29.82
C ASP A 544 -6.17 -33.47 29.67
N GLN A 545 -5.88 -33.93 28.44
CA GLN A 545 -5.43 -35.31 28.16
C GLN A 545 -4.12 -35.71 28.87
N MET A 546 -3.20 -34.78 29.14
CA MET A 546 -2.00 -35.09 29.91
C MET A 546 -2.30 -35.17 31.41
N ASP A 547 -3.07 -34.22 31.92
CA ASP A 547 -3.39 -34.14 33.34
C ASP A 547 -4.30 -35.31 33.79
N GLU A 548 -5.30 -35.69 32.98
CA GLU A 548 -6.08 -36.92 33.20
C GLU A 548 -5.22 -38.18 33.09
N GLY A 549 -4.30 -38.24 32.13
CA GLY A 549 -3.38 -39.37 31.95
C GLY A 549 -2.42 -39.58 33.13
N LEU A 550 -2.02 -38.49 33.80
CA LEU A 550 -1.25 -38.51 35.03
C LEU A 550 -2.12 -38.90 36.23
N ALA A 551 -3.26 -38.22 36.43
CA ALA A 551 -4.17 -38.47 37.55
C ALA A 551 -4.81 -39.89 37.52
N GLY A 552 -4.98 -40.48 36.33
CA GLY A 552 -5.42 -41.85 36.15
C GLY A 552 -4.36 -42.87 36.57
N ARG A 553 -3.09 -42.67 36.20
CA ARG A 553 -1.96 -43.50 36.65
C ARG A 553 -1.72 -43.36 38.15
N GLN A 554 -1.79 -42.16 38.70
CA GLN A 554 -1.61 -41.94 40.13
C GLN A 554 -2.65 -42.71 40.94
N ARG A 555 -3.94 -42.63 40.59
CA ARG A 555 -5.01 -43.42 41.22
C ARG A 555 -4.80 -44.93 41.09
N GLN A 556 -4.20 -45.42 40.01
CA GLN A 556 -3.81 -46.83 39.88
C GLN A 556 -2.70 -47.21 40.87
N TYR A 557 -1.64 -46.41 41.00
CA TYR A 557 -0.57 -46.66 41.98
C TYR A 557 -1.07 -46.57 43.42
N GLU A 558 -1.93 -45.60 43.75
CA GLU A 558 -2.55 -45.47 45.08
C GLU A 558 -3.40 -46.70 45.42
N GLY A 559 -4.18 -47.22 44.46
CA GLY A 559 -4.93 -48.47 44.62
C GLY A 559 -4.05 -49.71 44.80
N TRP A 560 -2.93 -49.80 44.06
CA TRP A 560 -1.94 -50.87 44.23
C TRP A 560 -1.27 -50.82 45.60
N ILE A 561 -0.86 -49.62 46.05
CA ILE A 561 -0.29 -49.40 47.38
C ILE A 561 -1.31 -49.79 48.46
N HIS A 562 -2.58 -49.42 48.32
CA HIS A 562 -3.64 -49.78 49.26
C HIS A 562 -3.84 -51.32 49.35
N ASN A 563 -3.88 -52.02 48.21
CA ASN A 563 -4.00 -53.48 48.18
C ASN A 563 -2.79 -54.17 48.84
N LEU A 564 -1.56 -53.74 48.52
CA LEU A 564 -0.35 -54.24 49.16
C LEU A 564 -0.32 -53.93 50.67
N HIS A 565 -0.86 -52.78 51.10
CA HIS A 565 -1.02 -52.47 52.53
C HIS A 565 -2.03 -53.39 53.21
N LYS A 566 -3.12 -53.74 52.53
CA LYS A 566 -4.14 -54.68 53.01
C LYS A 566 -3.57 -56.09 53.14
N GLU A 567 -2.83 -56.58 52.15
CA GLU A 567 -2.12 -57.86 52.21
C GLU A 567 -1.06 -57.87 53.32
N LEU A 568 -0.20 -56.85 53.39
CA LEU A 568 0.80 -56.70 54.46
C LEU A 568 0.15 -56.69 55.85
N ASN A 569 -1.02 -56.10 56.00
CA ASN A 569 -1.76 -56.11 57.27
C ASN A 569 -2.40 -57.48 57.58
N HIS A 570 -2.84 -58.26 56.57
CA HIS A 570 -3.22 -59.66 56.78
C HIS A 570 -2.02 -60.51 57.22
N TYR A 571 -0.86 -60.36 56.56
CA TYR A 571 0.37 -61.07 56.97
C TYR A 571 0.84 -60.66 58.36
N LYS A 572 0.70 -59.39 58.77
CA LYS A 572 0.96 -58.94 60.15
C LYS A 572 -0.03 -59.56 61.15
N ALA A 573 -1.33 -59.60 60.84
CA ALA A 573 -2.35 -60.20 61.70
C ALA A 573 -2.09 -61.70 61.90
N ALA A 574 -1.86 -62.46 60.82
CA ALA A 574 -1.49 -63.88 60.89
C ALA A 574 -0.19 -64.11 61.70
N ASN A 575 0.80 -63.21 61.61
CA ASN A 575 2.02 -63.28 62.43
C ASN A 575 1.76 -62.96 63.92
N LEU A 576 0.75 -62.17 64.25
CA LEU A 576 0.34 -61.93 65.64
C LEU A 576 -0.43 -63.14 66.20
N GLU A 577 -1.31 -63.76 65.41
CA GLU A 577 -2.00 -65.00 65.78
C GLU A 577 -1.00 -66.16 66.01
N LEU A 578 0.02 -66.27 65.14
CA LEU A 578 1.10 -67.27 65.30
C LEU A 578 2.00 -67.00 66.53
N LYS A 579 2.07 -65.75 67.02
CA LYS A 579 2.74 -65.40 68.29
C LYS A 579 1.82 -65.47 69.51
N GLY A 580 0.51 -65.58 69.32
CA GLY A 580 -0.52 -65.47 70.35
C GLY A 580 -0.83 -66.75 71.13
N LYS A 581 0.16 -67.62 71.40
CA LYS A 581 -0.05 -68.89 72.12
C LYS A 581 0.93 -69.11 73.27
N PRO A 582 0.41 -69.21 74.51
CA PRO A 582 0.62 -70.35 75.39
C PRO A 582 -0.55 -71.36 75.28
N GLY A 583 -0.50 -72.45 76.04
CA GLY A 583 -1.51 -73.52 75.99
C GLY A 583 -2.83 -73.19 76.70
N GLY A 584 -3.92 -73.86 76.26
CA GLY A 584 -5.16 -74.02 77.06
C GLY A 584 -5.13 -75.34 77.86
N PRO A 585 -6.28 -76.00 78.14
CA PRO A 585 -7.68 -75.61 77.90
C PRO A 585 -8.55 -75.58 79.19
N GLY A 586 -9.76 -75.01 79.15
CA GLY A 586 -10.67 -74.98 80.32
C GLY A 586 -12.12 -74.62 80.02
N SER A 587 -13.04 -75.47 80.47
CA SER A 587 -14.51 -75.51 80.36
C SER A 587 -15.34 -74.32 80.88
N ASN A 588 -16.49 -74.05 80.20
CA ASN A 588 -17.83 -73.64 80.72
C ASN A 588 -17.96 -72.38 81.65
N GLU A 589 -19.04 -71.59 81.68
CA GLU A 589 -20.49 -71.87 81.51
C GLU A 589 -21.33 -70.75 80.81
N LYS A 590 -22.22 -71.18 79.90
CA LYS A 590 -23.70 -71.02 79.88
C LYS A 590 -24.43 -69.65 80.07
N VAL A 591 -25.58 -69.54 79.37
CA VAL A 591 -26.78 -68.66 79.56
C VAL A 591 -26.92 -67.38 78.69
N THR A 592 -27.41 -67.61 77.46
CA THR A 592 -28.69 -67.10 76.91
C THR A 592 -29.14 -65.63 77.13
N ARG A 593 -29.31 -64.90 76.02
CA ARG A 593 -30.57 -64.21 75.65
C ARG A 593 -30.70 -64.09 74.13
N CYS A 594 -31.92 -64.15 73.61
CA CYS A 594 -32.25 -64.15 72.18
C CYS A 594 -32.88 -62.82 71.76
N ALA A 595 -32.66 -62.39 70.52
CA ALA A 595 -33.70 -62.06 69.53
C ALA A 595 -33.02 -61.55 68.23
N ASP A 596 -33.36 -62.18 67.10
CA ASP A 596 -33.84 -61.60 65.83
C ASP A 596 -33.29 -60.21 65.41
N ASP A 597 -32.85 -60.02 64.16
CA ASP A 597 -33.69 -60.29 62.98
C ASP A 597 -32.95 -60.88 61.76
N ILE A 598 -33.71 -61.49 60.84
CA ILE A 598 -33.21 -62.20 59.66
C ILE A 598 -33.87 -61.67 58.39
N SER A 599 -33.07 -61.28 57.38
CA SER A 599 -33.48 -61.47 55.98
C SER A 599 -32.36 -61.60 54.96
N MET A 600 -32.27 -62.82 54.41
CA MET A 600 -32.18 -63.12 52.98
C MET A 600 -31.05 -62.49 52.13
N GLY A 601 -30.12 -63.34 51.67
CA GLY A 601 -29.14 -62.99 50.62
C GLY A 601 -28.60 -64.16 49.76
N ARG A 602 -29.12 -65.38 49.94
CA ARG A 602 -28.82 -66.65 49.21
C ARG A 602 -27.73 -66.59 48.14
N GLY A 603 -26.50 -66.97 48.50
CA GLY A 603 -25.47 -67.30 47.52
C GLY A 603 -25.64 -68.69 46.91
N THR A 604 -25.23 -68.84 45.65
CA THR A 604 -24.82 -70.12 45.05
C THR A 604 -23.67 -69.84 44.09
N ALA A 605 -22.49 -70.41 44.37
CA ALA A 605 -21.34 -70.30 43.49
C ALA A 605 -21.42 -71.31 42.34
N GLN A 606 -20.86 -70.96 41.18
CA GLN A 606 -20.33 -71.93 40.23
C GLN A 606 -18.94 -71.51 39.76
N SER A 607 -18.20 -72.50 39.28
CA SER A 607 -16.74 -72.49 39.12
C SER A 607 -16.22 -71.56 38.01
N GLU A 608 -14.95 -71.22 38.11
CA GLU A 608 -14.21 -70.40 37.17
C GLU A 608 -14.07 -71.04 35.78
N LYS A 609 -14.06 -70.21 34.74
CA LYS A 609 -13.21 -70.40 33.54
C LYS A 609 -12.94 -69.05 32.86
N PRO A 610 -11.68 -68.71 32.55
CA PRO A 610 -11.33 -67.38 32.04
C PRO A 610 -11.58 -67.27 30.52
N LEU A 611 -12.62 -66.52 30.13
CA LEU A 611 -12.89 -66.13 28.74
C LEU A 611 -13.33 -64.66 28.67
N LYS A 612 -13.00 -63.99 27.55
CA LYS A 612 -13.31 -62.59 27.17
C LYS A 612 -12.38 -61.46 27.71
N SER A 613 -11.13 -61.45 27.25
CA SER A 613 -10.33 -60.19 27.13
C SER A 613 -10.34 -59.59 25.71
N ARG A 614 -11.10 -60.17 24.78
CA ARG A 614 -11.04 -59.90 23.32
C ARG A 614 -12.18 -59.04 22.77
N GLU A 615 -13.23 -58.76 23.55
CA GLU A 615 -14.39 -57.98 23.10
C GLU A 615 -14.23 -56.47 23.34
N LEU A 616 -13.66 -56.04 24.46
CA LEU A 616 -13.44 -54.62 24.79
C LEU A 616 -12.57 -53.86 23.75
N MET A 617 -11.76 -54.55 22.94
CA MET A 617 -11.02 -53.92 21.83
C MET A 617 -11.83 -53.73 20.54
N ARG A 618 -13.14 -54.02 20.51
CA ARG A 618 -14.01 -53.76 19.36
C ARG A 618 -15.07 -52.69 19.58
N GLU A 619 -15.28 -52.28 20.83
CA GLU A 619 -16.33 -51.31 21.18
C GLU A 619 -15.90 -49.85 20.96
N LEU A 620 -14.59 -49.57 21.01
CA LEU A 620 -14.00 -48.24 20.82
C LEU A 620 -13.96 -47.74 19.34
N VAL A 621 -14.68 -48.40 18.43
CA VAL A 621 -14.71 -48.09 16.99
C VAL A 621 -16.08 -47.57 16.52
N ASN A 622 -17.15 -47.78 17.30
CA ASN A 622 -18.53 -47.49 16.91
C ASN A 622 -19.28 -46.57 17.89
N THR A 623 -18.57 -45.70 18.62
CA THR A 623 -19.22 -44.59 19.35
C THR A 623 -19.71 -43.51 18.37
N PRO A 624 -20.98 -43.06 18.45
CA PRO A 624 -21.49 -42.02 17.56
C PRO A 624 -20.84 -40.67 17.87
N LEU A 625 -20.64 -39.85 16.84
CA LEU A 625 -20.04 -38.50 16.96
C LEU A 625 -20.88 -37.58 17.88
N PRO A 626 -20.23 -36.62 18.58
CA PRO A 626 -20.92 -35.65 19.43
C PRO A 626 -22.01 -34.87 18.70
N SER A 627 -23.08 -34.52 19.42
CA SER A 627 -24.25 -33.79 18.88
C SER A 627 -23.91 -32.45 18.24
N THR A 628 -22.80 -31.82 18.63
CA THR A 628 -22.24 -30.59 18.03
C THR A 628 -21.77 -30.75 16.59
N TRP A 629 -21.68 -31.98 16.06
CA TRP A 629 -21.34 -32.28 14.66
C TRP A 629 -22.57 -32.63 13.80
N ARG A 630 -23.79 -32.57 14.36
CA ARG A 630 -25.00 -32.44 13.52
C ARG A 630 -25.11 -30.99 13.05
N ARG A 631 -25.59 -30.78 11.81
CA ARG A 631 -25.88 -29.44 11.29
C ARG A 631 -26.80 -28.68 12.24
N SER A 632 -26.36 -27.53 12.75
CA SER A 632 -27.26 -26.56 13.36
C SER A 632 -28.05 -25.87 12.26
N SER A 633 -29.23 -26.41 11.92
CA SER A 633 -30.27 -25.64 11.25
C SER A 633 -30.66 -24.48 12.17
N LEU A 634 -30.35 -23.25 11.77
CA LEU A 634 -30.87 -22.07 12.43
C LEU A 634 -32.40 -22.01 12.22
N PRO A 635 -33.18 -21.51 13.20
CA PRO A 635 -34.56 -21.11 12.97
C PRO A 635 -34.61 -19.97 11.95
N THR A 636 -35.54 -20.04 11.01
CA THR A 636 -35.80 -18.96 10.05
C THR A 636 -36.66 -17.89 10.68
N GLU A 637 -36.12 -16.69 10.85
CA GLU A 637 -36.90 -15.43 10.80
C GLU A 637 -36.14 -14.41 9.95
N GLU A 638 -36.43 -14.38 8.64
CA GLU A 638 -36.24 -13.17 7.83
C GLU A 638 -37.55 -12.38 7.78
N PRO A 639 -37.52 -11.04 7.89
CA PRO A 639 -38.59 -10.21 7.36
C PRO A 639 -38.50 -10.20 5.82
N ALA A 640 -39.52 -10.73 5.15
CA ALA A 640 -39.50 -11.00 3.72
C ALA A 640 -39.25 -9.76 2.83
N ALA A 641 -38.19 -9.80 2.02
CA ALA A 641 -37.87 -8.72 1.06
C ALA A 641 -36.98 -9.12 -0.16
N MET A 642 -36.85 -10.40 -0.55
CA MET A 642 -35.95 -10.76 -1.69
C MET A 642 -36.29 -12.00 -2.53
N GLU A 643 -37.56 -12.42 -2.65
CA GLU A 643 -37.95 -13.62 -3.41
C GLU A 643 -38.82 -13.32 -4.66
N GLU A 644 -38.29 -12.56 -5.63
CA GLU A 644 -38.94 -12.37 -6.95
C GLU A 644 -38.03 -12.59 -8.18
N LEU A 645 -36.71 -12.80 -8.03
CA LEU A 645 -35.75 -12.75 -9.15
C LEU A 645 -35.13 -14.08 -9.61
N TRP A 646 -35.56 -15.24 -9.08
CA TRP A 646 -35.00 -16.56 -9.43
C TRP A 646 -35.87 -17.45 -10.33
N LEU A 647 -37.07 -17.01 -10.73
CA LEU A 647 -38.02 -17.80 -11.55
C LEU A 647 -38.11 -17.37 -13.02
N ARG A 648 -36.98 -16.98 -13.64
CA ARG A 648 -36.94 -16.59 -15.07
C ARG A 648 -35.67 -16.98 -15.84
N ALA A 649 -34.99 -18.06 -15.46
CA ALA A 649 -33.80 -18.57 -16.17
C ALA A 649 -33.75 -20.10 -16.23
N ALA A 650 -34.77 -20.73 -16.83
CA ALA A 650 -34.74 -22.14 -17.21
C ALA A 650 -34.93 -22.24 -18.74
N GLY A 651 -33.86 -22.58 -19.45
CA GLY A 651 -33.85 -22.67 -20.91
C GLY A 651 -32.50 -23.17 -21.45
N ASP A 652 -32.58 -24.31 -22.14
CA ASP A 652 -31.65 -24.89 -23.12
C ASP A 652 -30.18 -25.16 -22.75
N VAL A 653 -29.85 -26.47 -22.79
CA VAL A 653 -28.50 -27.05 -22.81
C VAL A 653 -28.25 -27.63 -24.21
N PRO A 654 -27.04 -27.47 -24.76
CA PRO A 654 -26.46 -28.50 -25.62
C PRO A 654 -25.24 -29.17 -24.99
N VAL A 655 -25.16 -30.50 -25.10
CA VAL A 655 -24.05 -31.34 -24.63
C VAL A 655 -23.07 -31.61 -25.77
N ASN A 656 -21.74 -31.59 -25.53
CA ASN A 656 -20.84 -32.66 -26.02
C ASN A 656 -19.33 -32.61 -25.62
N HIS A 657 -18.76 -33.82 -25.55
CA HIS A 657 -17.35 -34.24 -25.72
C HIS A 657 -16.22 -33.82 -24.73
N LEU A 658 -15.81 -34.81 -23.92
CA LEU A 658 -14.43 -35.08 -23.45
C LEU A 658 -13.62 -35.82 -24.56
N PRO A 659 -12.34 -36.22 -24.37
CA PRO A 659 -11.23 -35.65 -23.56
C PRO A 659 -9.86 -35.64 -24.31
N GLN A 660 -8.80 -35.02 -23.74
CA GLN A 660 -7.48 -35.71 -23.67
C GLN A 660 -6.52 -35.24 -22.55
N MET A 661 -5.62 -36.16 -22.19
CA MET A 661 -4.58 -36.11 -21.16
C MET A 661 -3.30 -35.37 -21.62
N GLY A 662 -2.61 -34.65 -20.72
CA GLY A 662 -1.28 -34.06 -20.97
C GLY A 662 -0.45 -33.92 -19.68
N GLN A 663 0.82 -34.34 -19.70
CA GLN A 663 1.60 -34.61 -18.48
C GLN A 663 2.37 -33.41 -17.90
N TRP A 664 2.61 -33.54 -16.59
CA TRP A 664 3.55 -32.83 -15.73
C TRP A 664 4.97 -32.64 -16.32
N GLY A 665 5.58 -31.48 -16.02
CA GLY A 665 7.01 -31.20 -16.15
C GLY A 665 7.33 -29.88 -15.44
N GLY A 666 8.44 -29.76 -14.71
CA GLY A 666 8.66 -28.64 -13.76
C GLY A 666 10.06 -28.02 -13.75
N SER A 667 10.34 -27.30 -12.65
CA SER A 667 11.62 -26.64 -12.29
C SER A 667 12.13 -25.48 -13.16
N THR A 668 11.77 -24.27 -12.74
CA THR A 668 12.68 -23.17 -12.36
C THR A 668 14.03 -23.00 -13.09
N SER A 669 14.20 -21.88 -13.80
CA SER A 669 15.39 -21.02 -13.68
C SER A 669 15.13 -19.61 -14.21
N LEU A 670 15.75 -18.61 -13.56
CA LEU A 670 15.95 -17.26 -14.12
C LEU A 670 17.31 -17.22 -14.82
N PRO A 671 17.51 -16.30 -15.78
CA PRO A 671 18.60 -15.36 -15.54
C PRO A 671 18.27 -13.89 -15.87
N ILE A 672 18.89 -13.00 -15.09
CA ILE A 672 19.10 -11.58 -15.42
C ILE A 672 20.32 -11.48 -16.35
N VAL A 673 20.32 -10.57 -17.35
CA VAL A 673 21.46 -9.67 -17.67
C VAL A 673 21.16 -8.63 -18.77
N LYS A 674 21.23 -7.36 -18.34
CA LYS A 674 21.75 -6.11 -18.96
C LYS A 674 21.56 -5.76 -20.46
N SER A 675 21.30 -4.46 -20.66
CA SER A 675 21.42 -3.68 -21.90
C SER A 675 22.85 -3.55 -22.45
N ARG A 676 22.98 -3.29 -23.77
CA ARG A 676 24.17 -2.72 -24.40
C ARG A 676 23.82 -1.79 -25.58
N ARG A 677 24.65 -0.76 -25.79
CA ARG A 677 24.75 0.12 -26.99
C ARG A 677 25.30 -0.67 -28.20
N GLU A 678 25.39 -0.18 -29.45
CA GLU A 678 25.65 1.20 -29.92
C GLU A 678 25.26 1.45 -31.40
N SER A 679 25.40 2.71 -31.83
CA SER A 679 25.00 3.35 -33.10
C SER A 679 25.58 2.80 -34.42
N ARG A 680 24.93 3.20 -35.54
CA ARG A 680 25.61 3.76 -36.74
C ARG A 680 24.68 4.66 -37.59
N ARG A 681 25.21 5.78 -38.09
CA ARG A 681 24.72 6.60 -39.24
C ARG A 681 25.65 6.36 -40.44
N PRO A 682 25.26 6.69 -41.70
CA PRO A 682 25.51 8.01 -42.32
C PRO A 682 24.20 8.66 -42.87
N SER A 683 24.00 9.94 -43.21
CA SER A 683 24.79 11.16 -43.54
C SER A 683 25.38 11.25 -44.97
N LEU A 684 25.17 12.27 -45.82
CA LEU A 684 24.29 13.47 -45.77
C LEU A 684 23.29 13.48 -46.98
N ASN A 685 23.15 14.42 -47.95
CA ASN A 685 23.75 15.74 -48.25
C ASN A 685 22.89 16.59 -49.26
N VAL A 686 23.19 17.90 -49.40
CA VAL A 686 22.77 18.88 -50.44
C VAL A 686 21.29 19.35 -50.45
N GLY A 687 21.11 20.65 -50.83
CA GLY A 687 19.81 21.34 -50.93
C GLY A 687 19.50 21.93 -52.32
N PRO A 688 19.13 23.22 -52.44
CA PRO A 688 17.76 23.57 -52.87
C PRO A 688 17.64 24.18 -54.28
N LEU A 689 16.47 24.02 -54.91
CA LEU A 689 16.07 24.76 -56.12
C LEU A 689 14.57 25.12 -56.12
N THR A 690 14.25 26.30 -56.67
CA THR A 690 12.89 26.81 -56.93
C THR A 690 12.72 27.12 -58.42
N VAL A 691 11.68 26.59 -59.08
CA VAL A 691 11.19 27.03 -60.41
C VAL A 691 9.65 26.91 -60.45
N ASN A 692 8.99 27.71 -61.30
CA ASN A 692 7.54 27.93 -61.32
C ASN A 692 6.78 27.17 -62.44
N ASN A 693 5.45 27.09 -62.26
CA ASN A 693 4.37 27.17 -63.27
C ASN A 693 4.35 26.32 -64.55
N SER A 694 3.37 25.40 -64.63
CA SER A 694 2.38 25.29 -65.74
C SER A 694 1.22 24.38 -65.29
N LEU A 695 0.03 24.89 -65.00
CA LEU A 695 -1.08 25.18 -65.94
C LEU A 695 -1.66 23.93 -66.64
N ILE A 696 -2.90 23.57 -66.28
CA ILE A 696 -3.99 23.05 -67.15
C ILE A 696 -5.32 23.32 -66.43
N ASP A 697 -6.28 23.96 -67.12
CA ASP A 697 -7.70 24.07 -66.74
C ASP A 697 -8.51 23.26 -67.75
N VAL A 698 -9.36 22.34 -67.28
CA VAL A 698 -10.46 21.77 -68.09
C VAL A 698 -11.74 21.69 -67.26
N ARG A 699 -12.43 22.83 -67.17
CA ARG A 699 -13.85 22.98 -66.81
C ARG A 699 -14.74 21.78 -67.23
N ARG A 700 -15.55 21.27 -66.29
CA ARG A 700 -17.01 21.06 -66.51
C ARG A 700 -17.79 20.78 -65.21
N ASN A 701 -18.68 21.71 -64.84
CA ASN A 701 -19.94 21.37 -64.16
C ASN A 701 -20.94 20.95 -65.28
N PRO A 702 -21.86 19.99 -65.06
CA PRO A 702 -23.12 20.23 -64.35
C PRO A 702 -23.43 19.13 -63.29
N VAL A 703 -24.31 19.32 -62.30
CA VAL A 703 -25.51 20.19 -62.19
C VAL A 703 -25.44 21.01 -60.91
#